data_AF-A0A9N9KPW0-F1
#
_entry.id   AF-A0A9N9KPW0-F1
#
_cell.length_a   1.000
_cell.length_b   1.000
_cell.length_c   1.000
_cell.angle_alpha   90.00
_cell.angle_beta   90.00
_cell.angle_gamma   90.00
#
_symmetry.space_group_name_H-M   'P 1'
#
loop_
_entity.id
_entity.type
_entity.pdbx_description
1 polymer ?
#
loop_
_entity_poly.entity_id
_entity_poly.type
_entity_poly.pdbx_seq_one_letter_code
_entity_poly.pdbx_strand_id
1 'polypeptide(L)'
;MLFPRLMQTRANLSLHTATRTSRYIRSLSSTSSRRASQNDEPRLNKVSANITQPKSQGASQAMLYATGMTEEGLNKAQVGISSVWYTGNPCNMHLLDLNHRVKEGVEKAGLIGYQFNTIGVSDGMSMGTKGMRYSLQSRDLIADSIETVMGGQWYDANISIPGCDKNMPGVLIAMGRVNRPSLMVYGGSIKPGCSKTQGNADIDIVSAFQAYGQFITGEISEETRFDVIRHACPGEGACGGMYTANTMATAIEVMGMSLPGSSSNPAQSKAKYLECLAAGGAIKKLLQEDIRPRDIMTRQAFENAMIVVNITGGSTNAVLHLIAMADAVGIKLTIDDFQAVSNRTPFLADLKPSGKYVMADLFNIGGTPSLLKFLLKEGVIDGSGMTVTGQTLAKNLETVPDFPSDQTIIRPFSNPIKETGHIQILRGSLAPGGSVGKITGKEGLRFVGKAKCYDDEDHFIVALEKGEIKKGEKTVVVIRYEGPKGGPGMPEMLKPSSAIMGAGLGQDVALITDGRFSGGSHGFLIGHIVPEAQVGGPIGLVRDGDTIVIDAESRVLDLEVEGGEPELERRRKEFVAPELKYKKGTLAKYGRLQAYLLPAIARRNDLGASHGPFNAPSTVEEITAPAPGYQPVTTARNLRMPSIPSLFSFAGNLISQLPLGSFNPAALTYNPPLTNGPTCPADSPLSCHNSTAAPDSCCFIYPGGQLLLTQFWDTNPTVGPVDSWTLHGLWPDLCDGSYPTYCKSAPQSHAITPLLSARAPDLLEYMETYWQPNRGTLEHFWQHEWNKHGTCINTLSAKCYGETFSAGDEIVDFFTRAVELFKGLDSYKALAAAGITPSWTERYDLEDIEEALRSVTGSEVTLGCRGNRLDQAWYSFNVKGSLQSGEFVPTDPVGKGLRCPRRGIRYLPKD
;
A
#
# COMPACT_ATOMS: atom_id res chain seq x y z
N MET A 1 7.50 62.83 19.70
CA MET A 1 6.84 64.03 19.13
C MET A 1 5.78 63.57 18.14
N LEU A 2 4.54 64.03 18.37
CA LEU A 2 3.36 64.12 17.48
C LEU A 2 2.78 62.86 16.79
N PHE A 3 1.81 62.27 17.50
CA PHE A 3 0.57 61.61 17.03
C PHE A 3 -0.45 62.67 16.51
N PRO A 4 -1.59 62.35 15.82
CA PRO A 4 -2.68 61.45 16.28
C PRO A 4 -3.30 60.54 15.17
N ARG A 5 -3.95 59.39 15.40
CA ARG A 5 -5.06 58.90 16.28
C ARG A 5 -6.48 59.28 15.80
N LEU A 6 -7.33 58.23 15.71
CA LEU A 6 -8.82 58.16 15.73
C LEU A 6 -9.55 58.37 14.37
N MET A 7 -10.65 57.68 14.03
CA MET A 7 -11.78 57.24 14.84
C MET A 7 -12.69 56.20 14.12
N GLN A 8 -13.29 55.28 14.89
CA GLN A 8 -14.54 54.59 14.56
C GLN A 8 -15.73 55.56 14.55
N THR A 9 -16.74 55.35 13.72
CA THR A 9 -18.15 55.70 14.04
C THR A 9 -19.15 54.96 13.15
N ARG A 10 -20.15 54.37 13.79
CA ARG A 10 -21.43 53.91 13.21
C ARG A 10 -22.33 55.13 12.94
N ALA A 11 -23.14 55.09 11.89
CA ALA A 11 -24.52 55.60 11.93
C ALA A 11 -25.37 55.07 10.75
N ASN A 12 -26.59 54.64 11.09
CA ASN A 12 -27.67 54.23 10.21
C ASN A 12 -28.24 55.39 9.40
N LEU A 13 -28.74 55.13 8.19
CA LEU A 13 -29.98 55.76 7.69
C LEU A 13 -30.66 54.90 6.62
N SER A 14 -31.96 54.67 6.82
CA SER A 14 -32.89 53.89 5.99
C SER A 14 -33.68 54.78 5.04
N LEU A 15 -34.04 54.28 3.85
CA LEU A 15 -35.30 54.50 3.10
C LEU A 15 -35.27 53.59 1.84
N HIS A 16 -35.94 52.43 1.86
CA HIS A 16 -37.27 52.16 1.30
C HIS A 16 -37.45 52.42 -0.21
N THR A 17 -37.35 51.34 -1.00
CA THR A 17 -38.31 51.02 -2.07
C THR A 17 -38.36 49.51 -2.27
N ALA A 18 -39.57 48.95 -2.16
CA ALA A 18 -39.86 47.53 -2.20
C ALA A 18 -40.16 47.06 -3.63
N THR A 19 -39.63 45.90 -4.03
CA THR A 19 -40.27 45.03 -5.03
C THR A 19 -39.92 43.57 -4.78
N ARG A 20 -40.96 42.83 -4.38
CA ARG A 20 -41.19 41.38 -4.34
C ARG A 20 -40.07 40.46 -4.87
N THR A 21 -39.50 39.68 -3.96
CA THR A 21 -38.96 38.35 -4.26
C THR A 21 -39.58 37.31 -3.32
N SER A 22 -40.13 36.28 -3.95
CA SER A 22 -40.79 35.13 -3.34
C SER A 22 -39.89 34.44 -2.33
N ARG A 23 -40.27 34.48 -1.05
CA ARG A 23 -39.69 33.65 0.00
C ARG A 23 -40.25 32.23 -0.13
N TYR A 24 -39.55 31.36 -0.83
CA TYR A 24 -39.56 29.94 -0.48
C TYR A 24 -38.73 29.76 0.79
N ILE A 25 -39.34 30.02 1.94
CA ILE A 25 -38.85 29.49 3.21
C ILE A 25 -39.07 27.98 3.12
N ARG A 26 -38.03 27.23 2.76
CA ARG A 26 -37.99 25.81 3.12
C ARG A 26 -37.96 25.78 4.64
N SER A 27 -39.02 25.24 5.23
CA SER A 27 -39.03 24.83 6.63
C SER A 27 -37.73 24.08 6.92
N LEU A 28 -36.99 24.55 7.92
CA LEU A 28 -36.02 23.72 8.62
C LEU A 28 -36.79 22.47 9.06
N SER A 29 -36.65 21.39 8.29
CA SER A 29 -37.09 20.08 8.74
C SER A 29 -36.20 19.77 9.91
N SER A 30 -36.69 20.02 11.12
CA SER A 30 -36.19 19.42 12.33
C SER A 30 -36.16 17.91 12.07
N THR A 31 -35.01 17.38 11.74
CA THR A 31 -34.73 15.95 11.83
C THR A 31 -35.00 15.62 13.29
N SER A 32 -36.19 15.08 13.56
CA SER A 32 -36.49 14.51 14.86
C SER A 32 -35.38 13.50 15.10
N SER A 33 -34.56 13.73 16.12
CA SER A 33 -33.72 12.68 16.66
C SER A 33 -34.65 11.50 16.93
N ARG A 34 -34.46 10.41 16.19
CA ARG A 34 -35.02 9.13 16.59
C ARG A 34 -34.32 8.80 17.89
N ARG A 35 -34.90 9.25 19.01
CA ARG A 35 -34.55 8.74 20.34
C ARG A 35 -34.86 7.25 20.30
N ALA A 36 -33.81 6.45 20.17
CA ALA A 36 -33.85 5.05 20.51
C ALA A 36 -34.42 4.92 21.93
N SER A 37 -35.34 3.99 22.13
CA SER A 37 -35.73 3.54 23.46
C SER A 37 -34.46 3.16 24.22
N GLN A 38 -34.35 3.57 25.49
CA GLN A 38 -33.15 3.37 26.32
C GLN A 38 -32.82 1.89 26.64
N ASN A 39 -33.51 0.91 26.03
CA ASN A 39 -33.37 -0.51 26.34
C ASN A 39 -33.16 -1.45 25.13
N ASP A 40 -33.05 -0.93 23.89
CA ASP A 40 -32.68 -1.76 22.73
C ASP A 40 -31.37 -1.24 22.13
N GLU A 41 -30.29 -2.04 22.21
CA GLU A 41 -29.08 -1.74 21.42
C GLU A 41 -29.47 -1.64 19.94
N PRO A 42 -29.01 -0.61 19.20
CA PRO A 42 -29.32 -0.48 17.79
C PRO A 42 -28.85 -1.74 17.05
N ARG A 43 -29.78 -2.42 16.37
CA ARG A 43 -29.46 -3.59 15.55
C ARG A 43 -28.45 -3.20 14.47
N LEU A 44 -27.20 -3.64 14.63
CA LEU A 44 -26.10 -3.28 13.72
C LEU A 44 -26.15 -4.04 12.40
N ASN A 45 -26.70 -5.25 12.38
CA ASN A 45 -26.77 -6.13 11.20
C ASN A 45 -27.97 -5.81 10.28
N LYS A 46 -28.19 -4.54 9.94
CA LYS A 46 -29.37 -4.08 9.16
C LYS A 46 -29.52 -4.76 7.80
N VAL A 47 -28.41 -5.12 7.17
CA VAL A 47 -28.36 -5.68 5.82
C VAL A 47 -28.17 -7.19 5.87
N SER A 48 -27.18 -7.69 6.62
CA SER A 48 -26.90 -9.13 6.68
C SER A 48 -28.02 -9.92 7.37
N ALA A 49 -28.85 -9.26 8.19
CA ALA A 49 -30.07 -9.84 8.73
C ALA A 49 -30.98 -10.45 7.65
N ASN A 50 -30.94 -9.97 6.40
CA ASN A 50 -31.72 -10.53 5.30
C ASN A 50 -31.34 -11.97 4.94
N ILE A 51 -30.12 -12.40 5.24
CA ILE A 51 -29.65 -13.77 5.00
C ILE A 51 -29.37 -14.55 6.29
N THR A 52 -29.22 -13.87 7.44
CA THR A 52 -28.93 -14.55 8.71
C THR A 52 -30.16 -14.86 9.55
N GLN A 53 -31.33 -14.24 9.30
CA GLN A 53 -32.45 -14.26 10.26
C GLN A 53 -33.72 -14.95 9.76
N PRO A 54 -34.19 -14.75 8.51
CA PRO A 54 -35.42 -15.39 8.05
C PRO A 54 -35.24 -16.91 7.99
N LYS A 55 -36.24 -17.66 8.46
CA LYS A 55 -36.26 -19.13 8.33
C LYS A 55 -36.20 -19.58 6.86
N SER A 56 -36.73 -18.78 5.94
CA SER A 56 -36.64 -19.03 4.49
C SER A 56 -35.22 -18.93 3.93
N GLN A 57 -34.26 -18.41 4.71
CA GLN A 57 -32.86 -18.27 4.35
C GLN A 57 -31.98 -19.35 4.99
N GLY A 58 -32.56 -20.51 5.31
CA GLY A 58 -31.82 -21.66 5.85
C GLY A 58 -30.66 -22.11 4.97
N ALA A 59 -30.78 -21.97 3.64
CA ALA A 59 -29.68 -22.25 2.72
C ALA A 59 -28.49 -21.29 2.90
N SER A 60 -28.77 -19.98 3.03
CA SER A 60 -27.74 -18.96 3.31
C SER A 60 -27.07 -19.20 4.66
N GLN A 61 -27.87 -19.49 5.70
CA GLN A 61 -27.37 -19.82 7.04
C GLN A 61 -26.45 -21.06 7.01
N ALA A 62 -26.84 -22.12 6.31
CA ALA A 62 -26.03 -23.33 6.15
C ALA A 62 -24.66 -23.03 5.50
N MET A 63 -24.66 -22.20 4.45
CA MET A 63 -23.41 -21.74 3.81
C MET A 63 -22.55 -20.93 4.79
N LEU A 64 -23.15 -20.04 5.59
CA LEU A 64 -22.43 -19.27 6.60
C LEU A 64 -21.82 -20.17 7.68
N TYR A 65 -22.55 -21.16 8.20
CA TYR A 65 -22.00 -22.14 9.14
C TYR A 65 -20.76 -22.86 8.57
N ALA A 66 -20.78 -23.20 7.29
CA ALA A 66 -19.63 -23.81 6.62
C ALA A 66 -18.40 -22.89 6.55
N THR A 67 -18.56 -21.57 6.67
CA THR A 67 -17.45 -20.60 6.79
C THR A 67 -16.89 -20.47 8.21
N GLY A 68 -17.43 -21.20 9.19
CA GLY A 68 -17.07 -21.11 10.61
C GLY A 68 -17.92 -20.13 11.41
N MET A 69 -19.02 -19.62 10.84
CA MET A 69 -20.00 -18.79 11.56
C MET A 69 -20.64 -19.60 12.70
N THR A 70 -20.85 -18.97 13.86
CA THR A 70 -21.62 -19.54 14.98
C THR A 70 -23.04 -18.98 15.00
N GLU A 71 -23.93 -19.62 15.77
CA GLU A 71 -25.29 -19.10 15.95
C GLU A 71 -25.30 -17.69 16.56
N GLU A 72 -24.40 -17.42 17.51
CA GLU A 72 -24.18 -16.06 18.04
C GLU A 72 -23.72 -15.09 16.94
N GLY A 73 -22.82 -15.53 16.07
CA GLY A 73 -22.29 -14.75 14.96
C GLY A 73 -23.35 -14.30 13.95
N LEU A 74 -24.42 -15.07 13.75
CA LEU A 74 -25.54 -14.70 12.86
C LEU A 74 -26.23 -13.39 13.27
N ASN A 75 -26.10 -12.99 14.54
CA ASN A 75 -26.66 -11.76 15.08
C ASN A 75 -25.70 -10.55 14.99
N LYS A 76 -24.43 -10.77 14.61
CA LYS A 76 -23.42 -9.72 14.47
C LYS A 76 -23.46 -9.12 13.07
N ALA A 77 -23.04 -7.85 12.95
CA ALA A 77 -22.89 -7.20 11.65
C ALA A 77 -21.67 -7.76 10.91
N GLN A 78 -21.82 -7.92 9.60
CA GLN A 78 -20.80 -8.46 8.71
C GLN A 78 -20.10 -7.32 7.96
N VAL A 79 -18.78 -7.25 8.07
CA VAL A 79 -17.92 -6.27 7.42
C VAL A 79 -17.18 -6.94 6.28
N GLY A 80 -17.42 -6.48 5.06
CA GLY A 80 -16.61 -6.85 3.90
C GLY A 80 -15.26 -6.15 3.96
N ILE A 81 -14.17 -6.89 3.92
CA ILE A 81 -12.80 -6.34 3.95
C ILE A 81 -12.18 -6.56 2.57
N SER A 82 -12.26 -5.53 1.72
CA SER A 82 -11.88 -5.56 0.31
C SER A 82 -10.45 -5.06 0.08
N SER A 83 -9.49 -5.98 0.05
CA SER A 83 -8.13 -5.64 -0.39
C SER A 83 -8.01 -5.59 -1.91
N VAL A 84 -6.95 -4.91 -2.35
CA VAL A 84 -6.51 -4.93 -3.76
C VAL A 84 -5.12 -5.59 -3.84
N TRP A 85 -4.97 -6.72 -3.17
CA TRP A 85 -3.69 -7.42 -3.03
C TRP A 85 -3.34 -8.26 -4.27
N TYR A 86 -2.06 -8.24 -4.65
CA TYR A 86 -1.41 -9.19 -5.55
C TYR A 86 0.11 -9.02 -5.43
N THR A 87 0.87 -10.09 -5.65
CA THR A 87 2.32 -10.11 -5.38
C THR A 87 3.16 -9.38 -6.44
N GLY A 88 2.65 -9.28 -7.67
CA GLY A 88 3.37 -8.68 -8.79
C GLY A 88 3.40 -7.14 -8.81
N ASN A 89 3.28 -6.46 -7.66
CA ASN A 89 3.45 -5.01 -7.56
C ASN A 89 3.85 -4.59 -6.13
N PRO A 90 4.93 -3.80 -5.94
CA PRO A 90 5.33 -3.33 -4.61
C PRO A 90 4.23 -2.53 -3.91
N CYS A 91 3.36 -1.83 -4.66
CA CYS A 91 2.27 -1.06 -4.07
C CYS A 91 1.18 -1.93 -3.41
N ASN A 92 1.10 -3.22 -3.77
CA ASN A 92 -0.01 -4.09 -3.40
C ASN A 92 0.41 -5.38 -2.69
N MET A 93 1.68 -5.77 -2.75
CA MET A 93 2.13 -7.08 -2.28
C MET A 93 1.94 -7.32 -0.78
N HIS A 94 1.95 -6.24 0.02
CA HIS A 94 1.76 -6.26 1.49
C HIS A 94 0.31 -6.12 1.94
N LEU A 95 -0.62 -5.87 1.02
CA LEU A 95 -2.01 -5.55 1.41
C LEU A 95 -2.75 -6.77 1.97
N LEU A 96 -2.27 -8.00 1.74
CA LEU A 96 -2.83 -9.20 2.38
C LEU A 96 -2.53 -9.19 3.89
N ASP A 97 -1.31 -8.83 4.28
CA ASP A 97 -0.93 -8.71 5.68
C ASP A 97 -1.74 -7.61 6.36
N LEU A 98 -1.88 -6.45 5.71
CA LEU A 98 -2.76 -5.38 6.19
C LEU A 98 -4.21 -5.85 6.31
N ASN A 99 -4.70 -6.66 5.36
CA ASN A 99 -6.05 -7.24 5.40
C ASN A 99 -6.24 -8.13 6.63
N HIS A 100 -5.26 -8.96 6.98
CA HIS A 100 -5.32 -9.76 8.21
C HIS A 100 -5.39 -8.88 9.47
N ARG A 101 -4.69 -7.74 9.50
CA ARG A 101 -4.75 -6.80 10.64
C ARG A 101 -6.06 -6.04 10.72
N VAL A 102 -6.64 -5.65 9.58
CA VAL A 102 -7.98 -5.06 9.56
C VAL A 102 -9.02 -6.06 10.07
N LYS A 103 -8.94 -7.32 9.66
CA LYS A 103 -9.82 -8.38 10.16
C LYS A 103 -9.69 -8.54 11.67
N GLU A 104 -8.47 -8.59 12.19
CA GLU A 104 -8.20 -8.65 13.64
C GLU A 104 -8.87 -7.48 14.38
N GLY A 105 -8.76 -6.25 13.85
CA GLY A 105 -9.42 -5.08 14.40
C GLY A 105 -10.95 -5.18 14.40
N VAL A 106 -11.53 -5.65 13.30
CA VAL A 106 -12.99 -5.85 13.13
C VAL A 106 -13.52 -6.89 14.13
N GLU A 107 -12.83 -8.01 14.28
CA GLU A 107 -13.22 -9.08 15.21
C GLU A 107 -13.10 -8.64 16.67
N LYS A 108 -12.03 -7.90 17.02
CA LYS A 108 -11.88 -7.26 18.34
C LYS A 108 -12.99 -6.27 18.66
N ALA A 109 -13.58 -5.63 17.64
CA ALA A 109 -14.72 -4.75 17.81
C ALA A 109 -16.05 -5.51 18.03
N GLY A 110 -16.06 -6.84 17.96
CA GLY A 110 -17.25 -7.67 18.13
C GLY A 110 -18.09 -7.79 16.84
N LEU A 111 -17.47 -7.60 15.68
CA LEU A 111 -18.08 -7.73 14.36
C LEU A 111 -17.53 -8.97 13.63
N ILE A 112 -18.14 -9.37 12.51
CA ILE A 112 -17.62 -10.44 11.65
C ILE A 112 -16.86 -9.84 10.47
N GLY A 113 -15.59 -10.19 10.30
CA GLY A 113 -14.77 -9.74 9.18
C GLY A 113 -14.69 -10.78 8.06
N TYR A 114 -15.31 -10.49 6.92
CA TYR A 114 -15.21 -11.31 5.71
C TYR A 114 -14.25 -10.68 4.71
N GLN A 115 -13.06 -11.25 4.61
CA GLN A 115 -12.02 -10.79 3.68
C GLN A 115 -12.36 -11.25 2.26
N PHE A 116 -12.25 -10.33 1.31
CA PHE A 116 -12.25 -10.64 -0.10
C PHE A 116 -11.28 -9.71 -0.83
N ASN A 117 -10.98 -10.02 -2.08
CA ASN A 117 -9.99 -9.31 -2.85
C ASN A 117 -10.54 -8.94 -4.23
N THR A 118 -10.14 -7.78 -4.75
CA THR A 118 -10.37 -7.39 -6.14
C THR A 118 -9.04 -7.21 -6.88
N ILE A 119 -9.11 -7.05 -8.19
CA ILE A 119 -7.95 -6.89 -9.07
C ILE A 119 -7.30 -5.52 -8.92
N GLY A 120 -6.05 -5.41 -9.34
CA GLY A 120 -5.35 -4.13 -9.55
C GLY A 120 -4.39 -4.24 -10.73
N VAL A 121 -3.87 -3.10 -11.19
CA VAL A 121 -2.83 -3.03 -12.22
C VAL A 121 -1.73 -2.09 -11.71
N SER A 122 -0.47 -2.45 -11.97
CA SER A 122 0.67 -1.58 -11.66
C SER A 122 0.85 -0.54 -12.77
N ASP A 123 0.53 0.72 -12.48
CA ASP A 123 0.85 1.82 -13.39
C ASP A 123 2.35 1.87 -13.67
N GLY A 124 3.20 1.71 -12.64
CA GLY A 124 4.66 1.74 -12.78
C GLY A 124 5.20 0.71 -13.77
N MET A 125 4.71 -0.53 -13.75
CA MET A 125 5.17 -1.57 -14.69
C MET A 125 4.53 -1.48 -16.07
N SER A 126 3.28 -1.04 -16.16
CA SER A 126 2.57 -0.98 -17.43
C SER A 126 2.94 0.24 -18.28
N MET A 127 3.57 1.24 -17.67
CA MET A 127 4.02 2.49 -18.30
C MET A 127 4.88 2.24 -19.54
N GLY A 128 4.62 2.97 -20.63
CA GLY A 128 5.36 2.85 -21.89
C GLY A 128 5.13 1.52 -22.63
N THR A 129 4.04 0.81 -22.31
CA THR A 129 3.61 -0.41 -23.00
C THR A 129 2.10 -0.39 -23.26
N LYS A 130 1.62 -1.28 -24.14
CA LYS A 130 0.18 -1.49 -24.37
C LYS A 130 -0.59 -1.92 -23.11
N GLY A 131 0.10 -2.39 -22.07
CA GLY A 131 -0.49 -2.70 -20.77
C GLY A 131 -1.16 -1.49 -20.11
N MET A 132 -0.66 -0.27 -20.34
CA MET A 132 -1.19 0.95 -19.74
C MET A 132 -2.65 1.24 -20.11
N ARG A 133 -3.13 0.68 -21.23
CA ARG A 133 -4.55 0.75 -21.63
C ARG A 133 -5.50 0.06 -20.65
N TYR A 134 -4.98 -0.87 -19.84
CA TYR A 134 -5.72 -1.54 -18.78
C TYR A 134 -5.68 -0.80 -17.43
N SER A 135 -4.89 0.28 -17.30
CA SER A 135 -4.78 1.04 -16.04
C SER A 135 -6.08 1.75 -15.67
N LEU A 136 -6.52 2.79 -16.41
CA LEU A 136 -7.64 3.63 -15.96
C LEU A 136 -8.94 2.83 -15.80
N GLN A 137 -9.24 1.94 -16.74
CA GLN A 137 -10.44 1.09 -16.67
C GLN A 137 -10.45 0.15 -15.46
N SER A 138 -9.28 -0.15 -14.86
CA SER A 138 -9.22 -0.96 -13.64
C SER A 138 -9.92 -0.26 -12.47
N ARG A 139 -9.98 1.09 -12.45
CA ARG A 139 -10.78 1.87 -11.50
C ARG A 139 -12.23 1.41 -11.51
N ASP A 140 -12.83 1.35 -12.69
CA ASP A 140 -14.24 1.03 -12.87
C ASP A 140 -14.48 -0.46 -12.59
N LEU A 141 -13.55 -1.34 -13.00
CA LEU A 141 -13.63 -2.76 -12.70
C LEU A 141 -13.51 -3.06 -11.19
N ILE A 142 -12.66 -2.34 -10.47
CA ILE A 142 -12.56 -2.39 -8.99
C ILE A 142 -13.88 -1.95 -8.37
N ALA A 143 -14.46 -0.85 -8.86
CA ALA A 143 -15.72 -0.33 -8.37
C ALA A 143 -16.84 -1.38 -8.52
N ASP A 144 -17.00 -1.92 -9.73
CA ASP A 144 -18.01 -2.92 -10.06
C ASP A 144 -17.79 -4.23 -9.26
N SER A 145 -16.53 -4.62 -9.03
CA SER A 145 -16.20 -5.83 -8.25
C SER A 145 -16.65 -5.72 -6.79
N ILE A 146 -16.33 -4.60 -6.14
CA ILE A 146 -16.69 -4.38 -4.73
C ILE A 146 -18.21 -4.20 -4.62
N GLU A 147 -18.83 -3.44 -5.52
CA GLU A 147 -20.29 -3.28 -5.59
C GLU A 147 -21.00 -4.64 -5.72
N THR A 148 -20.48 -5.54 -6.57
CA THR A 148 -21.01 -6.89 -6.76
C THR A 148 -20.92 -7.72 -5.49
N VAL A 149 -19.78 -7.77 -4.81
CA VAL A 149 -19.61 -8.56 -3.59
C VAL A 149 -20.47 -8.00 -2.45
N MET A 150 -20.45 -6.68 -2.24
CA MET A 150 -21.25 -6.03 -1.21
C MET A 150 -22.75 -6.24 -1.44
N GLY A 151 -23.20 -6.11 -2.70
CA GLY A 151 -24.59 -6.33 -3.09
C GLY A 151 -25.02 -7.80 -2.95
N GLY A 152 -24.19 -8.73 -3.44
CA GLY A 152 -24.49 -10.16 -3.45
C GLY A 152 -24.42 -10.84 -2.08
N GLN A 153 -23.49 -10.41 -1.22
CA GLN A 153 -23.24 -11.05 0.09
C GLN A 153 -23.91 -10.35 1.27
N TRP A 154 -24.67 -9.28 1.03
CA TRP A 154 -25.42 -8.57 2.07
C TRP A 154 -24.58 -8.03 3.24
N TYR A 155 -23.29 -7.75 3.03
CA TYR A 155 -22.44 -7.18 4.08
C TYR A 155 -22.94 -5.81 4.55
N ASP A 156 -22.94 -5.58 5.86
CA ASP A 156 -23.47 -4.36 6.48
C ASP A 156 -22.56 -3.15 6.28
N ALA A 157 -21.24 -3.37 6.19
CA ALA A 157 -20.23 -2.33 6.07
C ALA A 157 -19.03 -2.80 5.24
N ASN A 158 -18.19 -1.86 4.80
CA ASN A 158 -16.99 -2.15 4.00
C ASN A 158 -15.74 -1.41 4.50
N ILE A 159 -14.63 -2.13 4.65
CA ILE A 159 -13.30 -1.54 4.78
C ILE A 159 -12.52 -1.93 3.53
N SER A 160 -12.10 -0.95 2.74
CA SER A 160 -11.26 -1.21 1.57
C SER A 160 -9.80 -0.87 1.83
N ILE A 161 -8.91 -1.70 1.28
CA ILE A 161 -7.45 -1.57 1.45
C ILE A 161 -6.80 -1.45 0.06
N PRO A 162 -6.86 -0.26 -0.58
CA PRO A 162 -6.19 0.03 -1.85
C PRO A 162 -4.73 0.47 -1.63
N GLY A 163 -3.85 0.18 -2.60
CA GLY A 163 -2.42 0.55 -2.50
C GLY A 163 -1.83 1.26 -3.72
N CYS A 164 -2.44 1.18 -4.90
CA CYS A 164 -1.91 1.77 -6.14
C CYS A 164 -2.90 2.76 -6.77
N ASP A 165 -2.39 3.65 -7.63
CA ASP A 165 -3.07 4.76 -8.32
C ASP A 165 -4.59 4.64 -8.48
N LYS A 166 -5.05 3.69 -9.30
CA LYS A 166 -6.46 3.58 -9.70
C LYS A 166 -7.33 2.85 -8.66
N ASN A 167 -6.70 2.23 -7.66
CA ASN A 167 -7.39 1.48 -6.62
C ASN A 167 -8.21 2.40 -5.73
N MET A 168 -7.59 3.47 -5.21
CA MET A 168 -8.24 4.42 -4.29
C MET A 168 -9.54 5.00 -4.87
N PRO A 169 -9.58 5.60 -6.06
CA PRO A 169 -10.84 6.07 -6.62
C PRO A 169 -11.83 4.94 -6.91
N GLY A 170 -11.37 3.75 -7.32
CA GLY A 170 -12.25 2.61 -7.58
C GLY A 170 -13.03 2.16 -6.33
N VAL A 171 -12.34 2.05 -5.18
CA VAL A 171 -13.01 1.64 -3.93
C VAL A 171 -13.96 2.72 -3.41
N LEU A 172 -13.61 4.01 -3.58
CA LEU A 172 -14.48 5.13 -3.18
C LEU A 172 -15.74 5.22 -4.05
N ILE A 173 -15.63 4.94 -5.36
CA ILE A 173 -16.80 4.86 -6.25
C ILE A 173 -17.73 3.72 -5.79
N ALA A 174 -17.20 2.54 -5.47
CA ALA A 174 -18.01 1.43 -4.94
C ALA A 174 -18.72 1.83 -3.63
N MET A 175 -17.98 2.44 -2.69
CA MET A 175 -18.55 2.92 -1.43
C MET A 175 -19.69 3.92 -1.66
N GLY A 176 -19.53 4.88 -2.57
CA GLY A 176 -20.56 5.87 -2.91
C GLY A 176 -21.82 5.27 -3.55
N ARG A 177 -21.64 4.28 -4.43
CA ARG A 177 -22.74 3.55 -5.09
C ARG A 177 -23.53 2.68 -4.09
N VAL A 178 -22.82 1.85 -3.32
CA VAL A 178 -23.42 0.94 -2.32
C VAL A 178 -24.00 1.70 -1.13
N ASN A 179 -23.36 2.80 -0.73
CA ASN A 179 -23.75 3.72 0.34
C ASN A 179 -24.10 3.02 1.68
N ARG A 180 -23.23 2.12 2.11
CA ARG A 180 -23.23 1.49 3.44
C ARG A 180 -22.05 2.03 4.26
N PRO A 181 -22.08 2.00 5.60
CA PRO A 181 -20.94 2.44 6.43
C PRO A 181 -19.62 1.90 5.90
N SER A 182 -18.70 2.79 5.55
CA SER A 182 -17.46 2.41 4.88
C SER A 182 -16.32 3.34 5.22
N LEU A 183 -15.09 2.82 5.19
CA LEU A 183 -13.86 3.61 5.26
C LEU A 183 -12.75 3.00 4.40
N MET A 184 -11.80 3.83 3.99
CA MET A 184 -10.61 3.40 3.24
C MET A 184 -9.37 3.40 4.16
N VAL A 185 -8.59 2.32 4.10
CA VAL A 185 -7.25 2.22 4.68
C VAL A 185 -6.24 2.21 3.54
N TYR A 186 -5.51 3.31 3.33
CA TYR A 186 -4.48 3.35 2.28
C TYR A 186 -3.33 2.39 2.60
N GLY A 187 -2.79 1.69 1.59
CA GLY A 187 -1.65 0.78 1.75
C GLY A 187 -0.36 1.45 2.22
N GLY A 188 -0.20 2.76 2.00
CA GLY A 188 0.97 3.53 2.41
C GLY A 188 2.02 3.71 1.31
N SER A 189 2.83 4.75 1.46
CA SER A 189 3.90 5.10 0.53
C SER A 189 5.13 4.20 0.71
N ILE A 190 5.84 3.92 -0.38
CA ILE A 190 7.19 3.34 -0.38
C ILE A 190 8.19 4.34 0.20
N LYS A 191 9.27 3.83 0.78
CA LYS A 191 10.45 4.64 1.15
C LYS A 191 11.28 4.99 -0.09
N PRO A 192 12.00 6.12 -0.09
CA PRO A 192 12.94 6.42 -1.16
C PRO A 192 14.05 5.37 -1.23
N GLY A 193 14.51 5.09 -2.44
CA GLY A 193 15.69 4.27 -2.73
C GLY A 193 16.97 5.09 -2.70
N CYS A 194 18.12 4.44 -2.90
CA CYS A 194 19.43 5.10 -2.85
C CYS A 194 20.35 4.60 -3.98
N SER A 195 20.93 5.53 -4.76
CA SER A 195 21.89 5.20 -5.83
C SER A 195 23.33 5.37 -5.36
N LYS A 196 24.12 4.29 -5.38
CA LYS A 196 25.55 4.31 -5.00
C LYS A 196 26.39 5.10 -6.00
N THR A 197 26.10 4.94 -7.29
CA THR A 197 26.84 5.59 -8.40
C THR A 197 26.60 7.09 -8.45
N GLN A 198 25.51 7.58 -7.85
CA GLN A 198 25.18 9.00 -7.73
C GLN A 198 25.42 9.54 -6.31
N GLY A 199 26.46 9.05 -5.63
CA GLY A 199 26.86 9.60 -4.32
C GLY A 199 25.83 9.37 -3.22
N ASN A 200 25.13 8.23 -3.25
CA ASN A 200 24.03 7.87 -2.34
C ASN A 200 22.82 8.81 -2.43
N ALA A 201 22.57 9.41 -3.59
CA ALA A 201 21.39 10.24 -3.80
C ALA A 201 20.08 9.45 -3.65
N ASP A 202 19.06 10.11 -3.10
CA ASP A 202 17.70 9.59 -3.00
C ASP A 202 17.06 9.47 -4.39
N ILE A 203 16.65 8.26 -4.74
CA ILE A 203 16.03 7.91 -6.02
C ILE A 203 14.65 7.30 -5.83
N ASP A 204 13.81 7.42 -6.86
CA ASP A 204 12.48 6.82 -6.90
C ASP A 204 12.18 6.23 -8.28
N ILE A 205 10.95 5.77 -8.49
CA ILE A 205 10.53 5.22 -9.79
C ILE A 205 10.68 6.23 -10.94
N VAL A 206 10.53 7.54 -10.69
CA VAL A 206 10.73 8.56 -11.74
C VAL A 206 12.21 8.69 -12.09
N SER A 207 13.12 8.54 -11.12
CA SER A 207 14.55 8.43 -11.40
C SER A 207 14.84 7.27 -12.37
N ALA A 208 14.19 6.12 -12.20
CA ALA A 208 14.36 4.99 -13.12
C ALA A 208 13.83 5.28 -14.54
N PHE A 209 12.74 6.03 -14.68
CA PHE A 209 12.24 6.46 -15.99
C PHE A 209 13.16 7.49 -16.67
N GLN A 210 13.69 8.46 -15.91
CA GLN A 210 14.60 9.49 -16.41
C GLN A 210 15.96 8.93 -16.81
N ALA A 211 16.44 7.90 -16.11
CA ALA A 211 17.72 7.26 -16.38
C ALA A 211 17.84 6.75 -17.82
N TYR A 212 16.74 6.33 -18.46
CA TYR A 212 16.79 5.95 -19.88
C TYR A 212 17.05 7.14 -20.79
N GLY A 213 16.38 8.27 -20.56
CA GLY A 213 16.59 9.50 -21.32
C GLY A 213 18.03 10.03 -21.17
N GLN A 214 18.56 10.01 -19.96
CA GLN A 214 19.95 10.40 -19.67
C GLN A 214 20.97 9.43 -20.29
N PHE A 215 20.64 8.14 -20.39
CA PHE A 215 21.52 7.15 -21.01
C PHE A 215 21.64 7.36 -22.53
N ILE A 216 20.51 7.55 -23.23
CA ILE A 216 20.53 7.74 -24.69
C ILE A 216 21.19 9.05 -25.13
N THR A 217 21.26 10.05 -24.24
CA THR A 217 21.99 11.31 -24.47
C THR A 217 23.45 11.26 -24.06
N GLY A 218 23.90 10.16 -23.44
CA GLY A 218 25.27 9.98 -22.94
C GLY A 218 25.57 10.72 -21.63
N GLU A 219 24.56 11.24 -20.92
CA GLU A 219 24.73 11.91 -19.62
C GLU A 219 25.10 10.95 -18.50
N ILE A 220 24.57 9.71 -18.55
CA ILE A 220 24.90 8.66 -17.58
C ILE A 220 25.40 7.38 -18.27
N SER A 221 26.25 6.63 -17.58
CA SER A 221 26.72 5.31 -18.03
C SER A 221 25.66 4.23 -17.83
N GLU A 222 25.80 3.10 -18.53
CA GLU A 222 24.97 1.91 -18.33
C GLU A 222 25.05 1.39 -16.88
N GLU A 223 26.24 1.49 -16.26
CA GLU A 223 26.44 1.13 -14.85
C GLU A 223 25.58 2.00 -13.93
N THR A 224 25.56 3.32 -14.15
CA THR A 224 24.75 4.27 -13.39
C THR A 224 23.26 3.99 -13.60
N ARG A 225 22.84 3.78 -14.86
CA ARG A 225 21.45 3.43 -15.20
C ARG A 225 21.00 2.17 -14.46
N PHE A 226 21.84 1.14 -14.44
CA PHE A 226 21.52 -0.14 -13.80
C PHE A 226 21.56 -0.08 -12.27
N ASP A 227 22.37 0.79 -11.68
CA ASP A 227 22.34 1.10 -10.25
C ASP A 227 21.02 1.79 -9.84
N VAL A 228 20.57 2.79 -10.60
CA VAL A 228 19.27 3.46 -10.36
C VAL A 228 18.12 2.44 -10.44
N ILE A 229 18.09 1.60 -11.49
CA ILE A 229 17.01 0.61 -11.68
C ILE A 229 16.90 -0.38 -10.52
N ARG A 230 18.04 -0.87 -10.01
CA ARG A 230 18.06 -1.87 -8.94
C ARG A 230 17.64 -1.31 -7.58
N HIS A 231 17.78 0.00 -7.37
CA HIS A 231 17.62 0.58 -6.04
C HIS A 231 16.46 1.58 -5.93
N ALA A 232 15.79 1.95 -7.04
CA ALA A 232 14.68 2.92 -7.04
C ALA A 232 13.44 2.49 -6.23
N CYS A 233 13.20 1.19 -6.08
CA CYS A 233 12.03 0.63 -5.39
C CYS A 233 12.49 -0.34 -4.29
N PRO A 234 12.83 0.15 -3.08
CA PRO A 234 13.49 -0.67 -2.05
C PRO A 234 12.54 -1.65 -1.32
N GLY A 235 11.23 -1.59 -1.55
CA GLY A 235 10.28 -2.45 -0.85
C GLY A 235 8.81 -2.13 -1.12
N GLU A 236 7.98 -2.37 -0.12
CA GLU A 236 6.52 -2.26 -0.18
C GLU A 236 6.04 -0.81 -0.17
N GLY A 237 4.95 -0.54 -0.88
CA GLY A 237 4.24 0.74 -0.88
C GLY A 237 4.09 1.39 -2.25
N ALA A 238 3.21 2.39 -2.32
CA ALA A 238 2.97 3.16 -3.55
C ALA A 238 4.12 4.13 -3.85
N CYS A 239 4.18 4.66 -5.07
CA CYS A 239 5.21 5.60 -5.50
C CYS A 239 5.36 6.81 -4.54
N GLY A 240 6.60 7.13 -4.14
CA GLY A 240 6.88 8.02 -3.01
C GLY A 240 6.54 9.50 -3.16
N GLY A 241 6.56 10.03 -4.38
CA GLY A 241 6.21 11.43 -4.68
C GLY A 241 4.70 11.69 -4.62
N MET A 242 4.31 12.95 -4.87
CA MET A 242 2.92 13.40 -5.03
C MET A 242 2.33 13.05 -6.39
N TYR A 243 2.51 11.78 -6.77
CA TYR A 243 1.85 11.16 -7.92
C TYR A 243 0.39 10.82 -7.57
N THR A 244 -0.32 10.12 -8.46
CA THR A 244 -1.76 9.86 -8.27
C THR A 244 -2.05 9.12 -6.97
N ALA A 245 -1.26 8.11 -6.60
CA ALA A 245 -1.51 7.35 -5.39
C ALA A 245 -1.55 8.20 -4.12
N ASN A 246 -0.47 8.94 -3.84
CA ASN A 246 -0.41 9.83 -2.68
C ASN A 246 -1.37 11.03 -2.80
N THR A 247 -1.56 11.58 -4.01
CA THR A 247 -2.55 12.64 -4.23
C THR A 247 -3.96 12.19 -3.84
N MET A 248 -4.38 11.01 -4.30
CA MET A 248 -5.69 10.47 -4.00
C MET A 248 -5.81 10.05 -2.55
N ALA A 249 -4.78 9.45 -1.95
CA ALA A 249 -4.78 9.12 -0.54
C ALA A 249 -4.98 10.37 0.33
N THR A 250 -4.21 11.45 0.08
CA THR A 250 -4.36 12.72 0.79
C THR A 250 -5.72 13.35 0.55
N ALA A 251 -6.19 13.40 -0.70
CA ALA A 251 -7.52 13.94 -1.01
C ALA A 251 -8.65 13.18 -0.29
N ILE A 252 -8.54 11.86 -0.15
CA ILE A 252 -9.54 11.01 0.51
C ILE A 252 -9.50 11.18 2.04
N GLU A 253 -8.33 11.34 2.63
CA GLU A 253 -8.20 11.67 4.06
C GLU A 253 -8.81 13.04 4.36
N VAL A 254 -8.56 14.04 3.51
CA VAL A 254 -9.13 15.39 3.61
C VAL A 254 -10.65 15.38 3.54
N MET A 255 -11.22 14.56 2.66
CA MET A 255 -12.68 14.38 2.59
C MET A 255 -13.25 13.69 3.84
N GLY A 256 -12.40 13.05 4.65
CA GLY A 256 -12.81 12.33 5.84
C GLY A 256 -13.16 10.87 5.61
N MET A 257 -12.80 10.27 4.47
CA MET A 257 -13.09 8.86 4.15
C MET A 257 -11.99 7.88 4.59
N SER A 258 -10.93 8.39 5.24
CA SER A 258 -9.86 7.62 5.88
C SER A 258 -9.59 8.14 7.28
N LEU A 259 -9.01 7.29 8.13
CA LEU A 259 -8.56 7.73 9.46
C LEU A 259 -7.44 8.77 9.35
N PRO A 260 -7.34 9.73 10.29
CA PRO A 260 -6.24 10.69 10.30
C PRO A 260 -4.86 9.99 10.27
N GLY A 261 -3.99 10.44 9.37
CA GLY A 261 -2.66 9.89 9.14
C GLY A 261 -2.59 8.81 8.05
N SER A 262 -3.72 8.26 7.60
CA SER A 262 -3.77 7.14 6.66
C SER A 262 -2.95 7.38 5.39
N SER A 263 -3.04 8.59 4.82
CA SER A 263 -2.39 8.99 3.58
C SER A 263 -0.88 9.19 3.70
N SER A 264 -0.39 9.53 4.90
CA SER A 264 1.04 9.80 5.13
C SER A 264 1.77 8.65 5.81
N ASN A 265 1.08 7.72 6.49
CA ASN A 265 1.70 6.55 7.12
C ASN A 265 2.42 5.68 6.06
N PRO A 266 3.76 5.53 6.10
CA PRO A 266 4.48 4.67 5.16
C PRO A 266 4.05 3.21 5.27
N ALA A 267 4.13 2.45 4.18
CA ALA A 267 3.62 1.08 4.10
C ALA A 267 4.16 0.16 5.21
N GLN A 268 5.46 0.26 5.47
CA GLN A 268 6.16 -0.57 6.46
C GLN A 268 6.24 0.06 7.86
N SER A 269 5.47 1.12 8.12
CA SER A 269 5.51 1.82 9.41
C SER A 269 4.63 1.14 10.46
N LYS A 270 5.03 1.24 11.74
CA LYS A 270 4.18 0.83 12.87
C LYS A 270 2.85 1.60 12.89
N ALA A 271 2.83 2.85 12.44
CA ALA A 271 1.62 3.65 12.34
C ALA A 271 0.58 3.02 11.40
N LYS A 272 1.02 2.49 10.22
CA LYS A 272 0.14 1.79 9.29
C LYS A 272 -0.47 0.53 9.89
N TYR A 273 0.33 -0.23 10.64
CA TYR A 273 -0.14 -1.40 11.36
C TYR A 273 -1.23 -1.06 12.40
N LEU A 274 -0.97 -0.04 13.22
CA LEU A 274 -1.91 0.40 14.27
C LEU A 274 -3.21 0.95 13.67
N GLU A 275 -3.12 1.66 12.53
CA GLU A 275 -4.28 2.13 11.78
C GLU A 275 -5.18 0.98 11.32
N CYS A 276 -4.59 -0.11 10.80
CA CYS A 276 -5.35 -1.29 10.37
C CYS A 276 -6.17 -1.89 11.52
N LEU A 277 -5.57 -1.98 12.71
CA LEU A 277 -6.28 -2.45 13.92
C LEU A 277 -7.38 -1.46 14.35
N ALA A 278 -7.10 -0.15 14.29
CA ALA A 278 -8.04 0.90 14.67
C ALA A 278 -9.28 0.97 13.74
N ALA A 279 -9.15 0.54 12.49
CA ALA A 279 -10.23 0.52 11.51
C ALA A 279 -11.48 -0.26 11.98
N GLY A 280 -11.29 -1.31 12.79
CA GLY A 280 -12.41 -2.09 13.35
C GLY A 280 -13.28 -1.30 14.34
N GLY A 281 -12.65 -0.50 15.21
CA GLY A 281 -13.38 0.39 16.12
C GLY A 281 -14.11 1.51 15.36
N ALA A 282 -13.46 2.08 14.35
CA ALA A 282 -14.04 3.11 13.51
C ALA A 282 -15.27 2.60 12.73
N ILE A 283 -15.17 1.44 12.06
CA ILE A 283 -16.30 0.90 11.28
C ILE A 283 -17.49 0.53 12.19
N LYS A 284 -17.23 0.05 13.41
CA LYS A 284 -18.29 -0.20 14.41
C LYS A 284 -19.03 1.08 14.76
N LYS A 285 -18.30 2.18 14.99
CA LYS A 285 -18.90 3.47 15.28
C LYS A 285 -19.76 3.97 14.12
N LEU A 286 -19.28 3.85 12.87
CA LEU A 286 -20.06 4.20 11.68
C LEU A 286 -21.33 3.35 11.53
N LEU A 287 -21.28 2.06 11.89
CA LEU A 287 -22.47 1.19 11.94
C LEU A 287 -23.47 1.64 13.02
N GLN A 288 -22.98 1.98 14.21
CA GLN A 288 -23.80 2.45 15.33
C GLN A 288 -24.53 3.77 15.01
N GLU A 289 -23.81 4.71 14.39
CA GLU A 289 -24.33 6.03 14.03
C GLU A 289 -24.98 6.08 12.63
N ASP A 290 -24.91 4.97 11.87
CA ASP A 290 -25.34 4.84 10.48
C ASP A 290 -24.76 5.92 9.55
N ILE A 291 -23.50 6.31 9.80
CA ILE A 291 -22.77 7.28 8.99
C ILE A 291 -22.28 6.57 7.72
N ARG A 292 -22.65 7.12 6.57
CA ARG A 292 -22.39 6.52 5.25
C ARG A 292 -21.53 7.43 4.37
N PRO A 293 -20.97 6.89 3.27
CA PRO A 293 -20.15 7.66 2.34
C PRO A 293 -20.81 8.96 1.85
N ARG A 294 -22.14 8.97 1.60
CA ARG A 294 -22.84 10.18 1.16
C ARG A 294 -23.00 11.26 2.25
N ASP A 295 -22.86 10.89 3.53
CA ASP A 295 -22.86 11.85 4.64
C ASP A 295 -21.48 12.53 4.81
N ILE A 296 -20.42 11.86 4.35
CA ILE A 296 -19.01 12.30 4.46
C ILE A 296 -18.58 13.03 3.17
N MET A 297 -18.78 12.40 2.01
CA MET A 297 -18.38 12.89 0.69
C MET A 297 -19.34 13.98 0.20
N THR A 298 -19.37 15.11 0.89
CA THR A 298 -20.21 16.28 0.58
C THR A 298 -19.53 17.22 -0.42
N ARG A 299 -20.25 18.19 -0.98
CA ARG A 299 -19.67 19.20 -1.88
C ARG A 299 -18.52 19.95 -1.21
N GLN A 300 -18.66 20.22 0.10
CA GLN A 300 -17.64 20.87 0.91
C GLN A 300 -16.40 19.96 1.08
N ALA A 301 -16.57 18.65 1.26
CA ALA A 301 -15.46 17.71 1.32
C ALA A 301 -14.66 17.67 0.00
N PHE A 302 -15.35 17.65 -1.15
CA PHE A 302 -14.69 17.73 -2.46
C PHE A 302 -13.97 19.06 -2.67
N GLU A 303 -14.52 20.17 -2.17
CA GLU A 303 -13.87 21.48 -2.21
C GLU A 303 -12.55 21.48 -1.43
N ASN A 304 -12.56 20.99 -0.19
CA ASN A 304 -11.35 20.83 0.61
C ASN A 304 -10.32 19.94 -0.10
N ALA A 305 -10.76 18.83 -0.71
CA ALA A 305 -9.87 17.93 -1.45
C ALA A 305 -9.17 18.65 -2.62
N MET A 306 -9.91 19.44 -3.42
CA MET A 306 -9.33 20.22 -4.52
C MET A 306 -8.32 21.27 -4.03
N ILE A 307 -8.60 21.91 -2.89
CA ILE A 307 -7.71 22.88 -2.26
C ILE A 307 -6.41 22.19 -1.87
N VAL A 308 -6.49 21.07 -1.14
CA VAL A 308 -5.29 20.35 -0.68
C VAL A 308 -4.49 19.78 -1.84
N VAL A 309 -5.15 19.30 -2.91
CA VAL A 309 -4.47 18.87 -4.15
C VAL A 309 -3.61 20.00 -4.75
N ASN A 310 -4.10 21.25 -4.75
CA ASN A 310 -3.30 22.39 -5.23
C ASN A 310 -2.16 22.75 -4.28
N ILE A 311 -2.44 22.79 -2.97
CA ILE A 311 -1.44 23.07 -1.91
C ILE A 311 -0.26 22.09 -2.01
N THR A 312 -0.54 20.81 -2.26
CA THR A 312 0.48 19.75 -2.26
C THR A 312 1.16 19.50 -3.60
N GLY A 313 0.74 20.16 -4.68
CA GLY A 313 1.35 19.91 -5.99
C GLY A 313 0.88 18.60 -6.67
N GLY A 314 -0.32 18.13 -6.32
CA GLY A 314 -0.86 16.82 -6.69
C GLY A 314 -1.00 16.53 -8.19
N SER A 315 -1.37 15.29 -8.50
CA SER A 315 -1.53 14.80 -9.88
C SER A 315 -2.75 15.39 -10.57
N THR A 316 -2.64 15.69 -11.88
CA THR A 316 -3.77 16.08 -12.74
C THR A 316 -4.83 14.97 -12.87
N ASN A 317 -4.45 13.70 -12.63
CA ASN A 317 -5.40 12.58 -12.56
C ASN A 317 -6.45 12.78 -11.45
N ALA A 318 -6.17 13.59 -10.42
CA ALA A 318 -7.14 13.93 -9.37
C ALA A 318 -8.41 14.58 -9.95
N VAL A 319 -8.31 15.34 -11.05
CA VAL A 319 -9.46 15.93 -11.73
C VAL A 319 -10.43 14.83 -12.19
N LEU A 320 -9.93 13.81 -12.88
CA LEU A 320 -10.74 12.70 -13.38
C LEU A 320 -11.34 11.87 -12.24
N HIS A 321 -10.55 11.63 -11.20
CA HIS A 321 -10.92 10.76 -10.10
C HIS A 321 -11.96 11.40 -9.18
N LEU A 322 -11.76 12.65 -8.77
CA LEU A 322 -12.70 13.36 -7.90
C LEU A 322 -14.03 13.63 -8.61
N ILE A 323 -14.06 13.91 -9.92
CA ILE A 323 -15.31 14.02 -10.68
C ILE A 323 -16.08 12.69 -10.68
N ALA A 324 -15.38 11.56 -10.93
CA ALA A 324 -16.03 10.25 -10.92
C ALA A 324 -16.53 9.84 -9.53
N MET A 325 -15.79 10.19 -8.47
CA MET A 325 -16.19 9.94 -7.09
C MET A 325 -17.38 10.82 -6.68
N ALA A 326 -17.42 12.08 -7.12
CA ALA A 326 -18.54 12.98 -6.87
C ALA A 326 -19.82 12.48 -7.56
N ASP A 327 -19.72 12.02 -8.80
CA ASP A 327 -20.85 11.42 -9.53
C ASP A 327 -21.43 10.19 -8.80
N ALA A 328 -20.57 9.32 -8.26
CA ALA A 328 -20.97 8.13 -7.51
C ALA A 328 -21.82 8.43 -6.25
N VAL A 329 -21.70 9.64 -5.70
CA VAL A 329 -22.49 10.12 -4.55
C VAL A 329 -23.56 11.15 -4.94
N GLY A 330 -23.76 11.41 -6.23
CA GLY A 330 -24.78 12.33 -6.75
C GLY A 330 -24.41 13.81 -6.63
N ILE A 331 -23.12 14.14 -6.52
CA ILE A 331 -22.62 15.52 -6.46
C ILE A 331 -22.11 15.94 -7.83
N LYS A 332 -22.58 17.11 -8.28
CA LYS A 332 -22.05 17.74 -9.48
C LYS A 332 -20.70 18.40 -9.16
N LEU A 333 -19.65 17.93 -9.83
CA LEU A 333 -18.31 18.51 -9.83
C LEU A 333 -17.84 18.61 -11.29
N THR A 334 -17.24 19.73 -11.66
CA THR A 334 -16.85 20.04 -13.04
C THR A 334 -15.40 20.53 -13.09
N ILE A 335 -14.79 20.52 -14.27
CA ILE A 335 -13.42 21.04 -14.43
C ILE A 335 -13.31 22.54 -14.08
N ASP A 336 -14.39 23.31 -14.27
CA ASP A 336 -14.40 24.74 -13.92
C ASP A 336 -14.30 24.96 -12.39
N ASP A 337 -14.78 24.01 -11.58
CA ASP A 337 -14.61 24.03 -10.13
C ASP A 337 -13.12 23.94 -9.74
N PHE A 338 -12.36 23.08 -10.42
CA PHE A 338 -10.91 22.96 -10.20
C PHE A 338 -10.17 24.24 -10.56
N GLN A 339 -10.58 24.90 -11.65
CA GLN A 339 -9.99 26.17 -12.03
C GLN A 339 -10.30 27.27 -11.00
N ALA A 340 -11.54 27.32 -10.51
CA ALA A 340 -11.94 28.29 -9.49
C ALA A 340 -11.13 28.11 -8.19
N VAL A 341 -10.87 26.86 -7.78
CA VAL A 341 -9.98 26.55 -6.66
C VAL A 341 -8.53 26.93 -6.96
N SER A 342 -8.01 26.49 -8.11
CA SER A 342 -6.62 26.76 -8.52
C SER A 342 -6.30 28.25 -8.52
N ASN A 343 -7.24 29.10 -8.97
CA ASN A 343 -7.07 30.56 -8.99
C ASN A 343 -6.85 31.20 -7.60
N ARG A 344 -7.37 30.57 -6.53
CA ARG A 344 -7.36 31.15 -5.17
C ARG A 344 -6.52 30.38 -4.17
N THR A 345 -5.92 29.27 -4.59
CA THR A 345 -5.16 28.38 -3.71
C THR A 345 -3.71 28.33 -4.18
N PRO A 346 -2.74 28.74 -3.36
CA PRO A 346 -1.34 28.68 -3.73
C PRO A 346 -0.83 27.24 -3.75
N PHE A 347 0.33 27.05 -4.38
CA PHE A 347 1.11 25.83 -4.31
C PHE A 347 2.23 26.00 -3.26
N LEU A 348 2.21 25.18 -2.19
CA LEU A 348 3.09 25.37 -1.02
C LEU A 348 4.09 24.23 -0.81
N ALA A 349 3.72 22.99 -1.11
CA ALA A 349 4.53 21.83 -0.73
C ALA A 349 5.68 21.58 -1.70
N ASP A 350 6.90 21.49 -1.17
CA ASP A 350 8.12 21.17 -1.92
C ASP A 350 8.26 19.65 -2.12
N LEU A 351 7.22 19.01 -2.66
CA LEU A 351 7.16 17.56 -2.86
C LEU A 351 7.42 17.21 -4.34
N LYS A 352 8.18 16.14 -4.57
CA LYS A 352 8.34 15.53 -5.89
C LYS A 352 6.96 15.27 -6.48
N PRO A 353 6.77 15.46 -7.80
CA PRO A 353 7.80 15.75 -8.79
C PRO A 353 8.09 17.25 -9.02
N SER A 354 7.35 18.15 -8.37
CA SER A 354 7.55 19.60 -8.54
C SER A 354 8.64 20.16 -7.62
N GLY A 355 8.86 19.48 -6.51
CA GLY A 355 9.82 19.81 -5.46
C GLY A 355 10.82 18.71 -5.15
N LYS A 356 11.47 18.81 -4.00
CA LYS A 356 12.59 17.92 -3.59
C LYS A 356 12.17 16.70 -2.79
N TYR A 357 11.20 16.85 -1.89
CA TYR A 357 10.88 15.88 -0.83
C TYR A 357 9.84 14.84 -1.28
N VAL A 358 9.68 13.75 -0.53
CA VAL A 358 8.68 12.69 -0.76
C VAL A 358 7.68 12.57 0.39
N MET A 359 6.65 11.73 0.25
CA MET A 359 5.63 11.54 1.31
C MET A 359 6.23 11.08 2.65
N ALA A 360 7.31 10.29 2.62
CA ALA A 360 8.02 9.87 3.82
C ALA A 360 8.58 11.07 4.61
N ASP A 361 9.02 12.13 3.94
CA ASP A 361 9.51 13.34 4.59
C ASP A 361 8.37 14.13 5.23
N LEU A 362 7.21 14.22 4.55
CA LEU A 362 6.01 14.82 5.12
C LEU A 362 5.55 14.07 6.38
N PHE A 363 5.59 12.73 6.36
CA PHE A 363 5.31 11.91 7.54
C PHE A 363 6.22 12.26 8.72
N ASN A 364 7.52 12.43 8.48
CA ASN A 364 8.51 12.73 9.52
C ASN A 364 8.27 14.07 10.23
N ILE A 365 7.58 15.03 9.58
CA ILE A 365 7.25 16.33 10.17
C ILE A 365 5.81 16.42 10.71
N GLY A 366 5.06 15.31 10.76
CA GLY A 366 3.69 15.26 11.32
C GLY A 366 2.61 14.79 10.33
N GLY A 367 2.98 14.58 9.07
CA GLY A 367 2.11 13.98 8.06
C GLY A 367 0.96 14.87 7.60
N THR A 368 0.00 14.23 6.95
CA THR A 368 -1.23 14.89 6.49
C THR A 368 -2.02 15.54 7.64
N PRO A 369 -2.15 14.95 8.85
CA PRO A 369 -2.86 15.60 9.95
C PRO A 369 -2.32 16.99 10.29
N SER A 370 -0.99 17.15 10.42
CA SER A 370 -0.39 18.46 10.71
C SER A 370 -0.59 19.44 9.55
N LEU A 371 -0.58 18.97 8.30
CA LEU A 371 -0.94 19.78 7.14
C LEU A 371 -2.38 20.30 7.24
N LEU A 372 -3.35 19.45 7.56
CA LEU A 372 -4.74 19.86 7.64
C LEU A 372 -4.99 20.81 8.81
N LYS A 373 -4.31 20.59 9.95
CA LYS A 373 -4.38 21.51 11.08
C LYS A 373 -3.85 22.89 10.72
N PHE A 374 -2.71 22.96 10.02
CA PHE A 374 -2.16 24.21 9.50
C PHE A 374 -3.15 24.91 8.57
N LEU A 375 -3.69 24.21 7.57
CA LEU A 375 -4.63 24.80 6.61
C LEU A 375 -5.96 25.24 7.24
N LEU A 376 -6.42 24.52 8.27
CA LEU A 376 -7.61 24.89 9.04
C LEU A 376 -7.37 26.17 9.84
N LYS A 377 -6.19 26.32 10.47
CA LYS A 377 -5.81 27.52 11.23
C LYS A 377 -5.70 28.75 10.33
N GLU A 378 -5.21 28.58 9.11
CA GLU A 378 -5.15 29.64 8.09
C GLU A 378 -6.52 29.92 7.45
N GLY A 379 -7.57 29.17 7.79
CA GLY A 379 -8.93 29.37 7.28
C GLY A 379 -9.11 28.98 5.81
N VAL A 380 -8.22 28.14 5.27
CA VAL A 380 -8.18 27.77 3.85
C VAL A 380 -9.03 26.53 3.56
N ILE A 381 -9.26 25.68 4.55
CA ILE A 381 -10.19 24.54 4.46
C ILE A 381 -11.29 24.65 5.51
N ASP A 382 -12.45 24.06 5.22
CA ASP A 382 -13.59 23.99 6.14
C ASP A 382 -13.53 22.71 6.98
N GLY A 383 -13.45 22.84 8.30
CA GLY A 383 -13.35 21.72 9.23
C GLY A 383 -14.69 21.12 9.69
N SER A 384 -15.83 21.61 9.19
CA SER A 384 -17.16 21.20 9.68
C SER A 384 -17.64 19.83 9.16
N GLY A 385 -17.04 19.32 8.08
CA GLY A 385 -17.42 18.05 7.46
C GLY A 385 -17.22 16.84 8.38
N MET A 386 -18.17 15.90 8.37
CA MET A 386 -18.11 14.61 9.09
C MET A 386 -17.02 13.71 8.50
N THR A 387 -16.37 12.89 9.32
CA THR A 387 -15.39 11.89 8.86
C THR A 387 -15.70 10.49 9.37
N VAL A 388 -14.94 9.51 8.91
CA VAL A 388 -15.01 8.09 9.32
C VAL A 388 -14.71 7.85 10.81
N THR A 389 -14.23 8.87 11.54
CA THR A 389 -14.11 8.79 13.01
C THR A 389 -15.44 9.03 13.72
N GLY A 390 -16.51 9.38 12.99
CA GLY A 390 -17.77 9.86 13.55
C GLY A 390 -17.63 11.21 14.27
N GLN A 391 -16.66 12.02 13.83
CA GLN A 391 -16.43 13.39 14.30
C GLN A 391 -16.13 14.28 13.11
N THR A 392 -16.29 15.60 13.28
CA THR A 392 -15.91 16.58 12.25
C THR A 392 -14.40 16.60 12.01
N LEU A 393 -13.96 17.02 10.83
CA LEU A 393 -12.54 17.20 10.51
C LEU A 393 -11.83 18.10 11.54
N ALA A 394 -12.43 19.23 11.91
CA ALA A 394 -11.86 20.14 12.93
C ALA A 394 -11.60 19.43 14.26
N LYS A 395 -12.57 18.62 14.72
CA LYS A 395 -12.46 17.89 15.98
C LYS A 395 -11.32 16.86 15.96
N ASN A 396 -11.13 16.18 14.83
CA ASN A 396 -10.03 15.23 14.66
C ASN A 396 -8.64 15.91 14.72
N LEU A 397 -8.57 17.20 14.39
CA LEU A 397 -7.31 17.96 14.29
C LEU A 397 -6.95 18.72 15.57
N GLU A 398 -7.82 18.77 16.58
CA GLU A 398 -7.57 19.51 17.82
C GLU A 398 -6.31 19.05 18.56
N THR A 399 -6.08 17.73 18.63
CA THR A 399 -4.97 17.11 19.37
C THR A 399 -3.75 16.81 18.51
N VAL A 400 -3.81 17.12 17.21
CA VAL A 400 -2.70 16.89 16.28
C VAL A 400 -1.60 17.93 16.55
N PRO A 401 -0.31 17.55 16.58
CA PRO A 401 0.77 18.52 16.76
C PRO A 401 0.86 19.47 15.56
N ASP A 402 1.27 20.71 15.82
CA ASP A 402 1.65 21.63 14.75
C ASP A 402 2.94 21.12 14.08
N PHE A 403 3.22 21.60 12.87
CA PHE A 403 4.51 21.35 12.23
C PHE A 403 5.69 21.85 13.10
N PRO A 404 6.85 21.18 13.07
CA PRO A 404 8.10 21.76 13.55
C PRO A 404 8.32 23.14 12.93
N SER A 405 8.67 24.15 13.74
CA SER A 405 8.73 25.55 13.27
C SER A 405 9.80 25.80 12.21
N ASP A 406 10.81 24.94 12.14
CA ASP A 406 11.96 25.00 11.24
C ASP A 406 11.81 24.13 9.97
N GLN A 407 10.69 23.41 9.81
CA GLN A 407 10.46 22.61 8.60
C GLN A 407 10.37 23.49 7.35
N THR A 408 10.89 22.97 6.23
CA THR A 408 10.96 23.68 4.94
C THR A 408 10.11 23.03 3.84
N ILE A 409 9.42 21.93 4.14
CA ILE A 409 8.67 21.13 3.17
C ILE A 409 7.37 21.85 2.77
N ILE A 410 6.61 22.34 3.75
CA ILE A 410 5.39 23.13 3.53
C ILE A 410 5.74 24.60 3.68
N ARG A 411 5.80 25.34 2.57
CA ARG A 411 6.09 26.78 2.61
C ARG A 411 4.94 27.57 3.23
N PRO A 412 5.24 28.71 3.89
CA PRO A 412 4.20 29.60 4.40
C PRO A 412 3.45 30.29 3.24
N PHE A 413 2.21 30.70 3.49
CA PHE A 413 1.39 31.46 2.52
C PHE A 413 2.04 32.77 2.06
N SER A 414 2.92 33.36 2.88
CA SER A 414 3.67 34.57 2.52
C SER A 414 4.83 34.33 1.55
N ASN A 415 5.24 33.07 1.33
CA ASN A 415 6.30 32.70 0.40
C ASN A 415 5.97 31.38 -0.32
N PRO A 416 4.88 31.34 -1.11
CA PRO A 416 4.47 30.13 -1.80
C PRO A 416 5.46 29.76 -2.90
N ILE A 417 5.43 28.50 -3.36
CA ILE A 417 6.17 28.10 -4.57
C ILE A 417 5.54 28.76 -5.80
N LYS A 418 4.21 28.84 -5.83
CA LYS A 418 3.42 29.58 -6.82
C LYS A 418 2.19 30.18 -6.15
N GLU A 419 1.86 31.43 -6.46
CA GLU A 419 0.73 32.16 -5.86
C GLU A 419 -0.65 31.52 -6.18
N THR A 420 -0.73 30.78 -7.28
CA THR A 420 -1.91 30.00 -7.67
C THR A 420 -1.58 28.52 -7.75
N GLY A 421 -2.61 27.70 -7.96
CA GLY A 421 -2.48 26.28 -8.19
C GLY A 421 -1.72 25.96 -9.48
N HIS A 422 -1.16 24.76 -9.52
CA HIS A 422 -0.45 24.26 -10.69
C HIS A 422 -1.41 23.61 -11.71
N ILE A 423 -2.59 23.14 -11.28
CA ILE A 423 -3.59 22.57 -12.20
C ILE A 423 -4.24 23.73 -12.96
N GLN A 424 -4.15 23.71 -14.27
CA GLN A 424 -4.77 24.70 -15.14
C GLN A 424 -5.70 24.00 -16.12
N ILE A 425 -6.89 24.55 -16.26
CA ILE A 425 -7.90 24.14 -17.24
C ILE A 425 -7.76 25.07 -18.44
N LEU A 426 -7.40 24.50 -19.58
CA LEU A 426 -7.25 25.23 -20.83
C LEU A 426 -8.45 24.93 -21.74
N ARG A 427 -8.90 25.92 -22.50
CA ARG A 427 -9.94 25.77 -23.54
C ARG A 427 -9.46 26.44 -24.83
N GLY A 428 -10.16 26.20 -25.92
CA GLY A 428 -9.88 26.88 -27.18
C GLY A 428 -10.37 26.05 -28.35
N SER A 429 -10.01 26.48 -29.56
CA SER A 429 -10.33 25.80 -30.81
C SER A 429 -9.86 24.34 -30.83
N LEU A 430 -8.77 24.00 -30.12
CA LEU A 430 -8.23 22.64 -30.06
C LEU A 430 -8.85 21.79 -28.93
N ALA A 431 -9.33 22.42 -27.85
CA ALA A 431 -9.96 21.74 -26.71
C ALA A 431 -11.25 22.45 -26.27
N PRO A 432 -12.33 22.42 -27.08
CA PRO A 432 -13.56 23.15 -26.77
C PRO A 432 -14.26 22.61 -25.52
N GLY A 433 -14.18 21.30 -25.26
CA GLY A 433 -14.65 20.68 -24.01
C GLY A 433 -13.73 20.92 -22.81
N GLY A 434 -12.52 21.42 -23.05
CA GLY A 434 -11.48 21.68 -22.07
C GLY A 434 -10.37 20.64 -22.08
N SER A 435 -9.27 20.98 -21.42
CA SER A 435 -8.12 20.10 -21.16
C SER A 435 -7.52 20.41 -19.80
N VAL A 436 -6.59 19.57 -19.34
CA VAL A 436 -5.92 19.73 -18.05
C VAL A 436 -4.41 19.76 -18.25
N GLY A 437 -3.78 20.84 -17.77
CA GLY A 437 -2.33 20.99 -17.75
C GLY A 437 -1.80 21.13 -16.33
N LYS A 438 -0.56 20.65 -16.11
CA LYS A 438 0.22 20.95 -14.90
C LYS A 438 1.19 22.07 -15.24
N ILE A 439 0.84 23.31 -14.89
CA ILE A 439 1.64 24.50 -15.21
C ILE A 439 2.26 25.05 -13.93
N THR A 440 3.56 24.82 -13.73
CA THR A 440 4.29 25.28 -12.54
C THR A 440 4.76 26.73 -12.64
N GLY A 441 4.86 27.25 -13.87
CA GLY A 441 5.39 28.57 -14.19
C GLY A 441 6.89 28.58 -14.51
N LYS A 442 7.63 27.52 -14.15
CA LYS A 442 9.06 27.35 -14.47
C LYS A 442 9.30 27.13 -15.96
N GLU A 443 8.30 26.63 -16.66
CA GLU A 443 8.25 26.42 -18.10
C GLU A 443 7.88 27.69 -18.90
N GLY A 444 7.56 28.79 -18.21
CA GLY A 444 6.94 29.97 -18.81
C GLY A 444 5.41 29.87 -18.82
N LEU A 445 4.75 30.91 -19.33
CA LEU A 445 3.28 31.00 -19.35
C LEU A 445 2.68 30.90 -20.76
N ARG A 446 3.51 30.97 -21.80
CA ARG A 446 3.06 30.89 -23.19
C ARG A 446 4.04 30.07 -24.03
N PHE A 447 3.52 29.22 -24.89
CA PHE A 447 4.27 28.41 -25.84
C PHE A 447 3.58 28.45 -27.21
N VAL A 448 4.32 28.81 -28.25
CA VAL A 448 3.87 28.79 -29.65
C VAL A 448 4.85 27.96 -30.44
N GLY A 449 4.36 26.93 -31.11
CA GLY A 449 5.22 26.01 -31.84
C GLY A 449 4.52 25.29 -32.99
N LYS A 450 5.32 24.61 -33.79
CA LYS A 450 4.82 23.83 -34.94
C LYS A 450 4.41 22.44 -34.50
N ALA A 451 3.25 21.99 -34.97
CA ALA A 451 2.70 20.69 -34.64
C ALA A 451 3.54 19.58 -35.28
N LYS A 452 3.79 18.53 -34.50
CA LYS A 452 4.32 17.24 -34.96
C LYS A 452 3.43 16.13 -34.42
N CYS A 453 2.70 15.46 -35.31
CA CYS A 453 1.60 14.56 -34.96
C CYS A 453 2.03 13.09 -34.93
N TYR A 454 1.56 12.38 -33.90
CA TYR A 454 1.77 10.96 -33.71
C TYR A 454 0.45 10.29 -33.29
N ASP A 455 0.12 9.17 -33.92
CA ASP A 455 -1.12 8.41 -33.67
C ASP A 455 -0.93 7.30 -32.63
N ASP A 456 0.29 7.18 -32.08
CA ASP A 456 0.68 6.22 -31.05
C ASP A 456 1.93 6.73 -30.31
N GLU A 457 2.06 6.40 -29.02
CA GLU A 457 3.19 6.77 -28.15
C GLU A 457 4.53 6.28 -28.71
N ASP A 458 4.57 5.05 -29.26
CA ASP A 458 5.82 4.43 -29.72
C ASP A 458 6.41 5.16 -30.93
N HIS A 459 5.57 5.74 -31.81
CA HIS A 459 6.04 6.51 -32.96
C HIS A 459 6.78 7.77 -32.54
N PHE A 460 6.34 8.43 -31.46
CA PHE A 460 7.03 9.59 -30.91
C PHE A 460 8.42 9.21 -30.36
N ILE A 461 8.52 8.10 -29.63
CA ILE A 461 9.80 7.64 -29.07
C ILE A 461 10.81 7.34 -30.16
N VAL A 462 10.40 6.65 -31.22
CA VAL A 462 11.27 6.36 -32.38
C VAL A 462 11.77 7.65 -33.05
N ALA A 463 10.92 8.67 -33.17
CA ALA A 463 11.32 9.97 -33.73
C ALA A 463 12.32 10.70 -32.82
N LEU A 464 12.13 10.61 -31.50
CA LEU A 464 13.07 11.18 -30.52
C LEU A 464 14.43 10.47 -30.58
N GLU A 465 14.47 9.14 -30.65
CA GLU A 465 15.70 8.33 -30.77
C GLU A 465 16.49 8.65 -32.05
N LYS A 466 15.80 9.00 -33.13
CA LYS A 466 16.40 9.42 -34.40
C LYS A 466 16.88 10.87 -34.40
N GLY A 467 16.63 11.63 -33.34
CA GLY A 467 16.99 13.05 -33.26
C GLY A 467 16.16 13.94 -34.20
N GLU A 468 14.92 13.54 -34.53
CA GLU A 468 14.04 14.33 -35.39
C GLU A 468 13.53 15.62 -34.71
N ILE A 469 13.57 15.67 -33.37
CA ILE A 469 13.20 16.83 -32.56
C ILE A 469 14.47 17.55 -32.12
N LYS A 470 14.61 18.82 -32.53
CA LYS A 470 15.84 19.58 -32.35
C LYS A 470 15.72 20.60 -31.22
N LYS A 471 16.79 20.72 -30.45
CA LYS A 471 16.94 21.77 -29.43
C LYS A 471 16.91 23.15 -30.10
N GLY A 472 16.19 24.09 -29.49
CA GLY A 472 15.98 25.45 -30.00
C GLY A 472 14.82 25.60 -31.00
N GLU A 473 14.24 24.52 -31.52
CA GLU A 473 13.05 24.57 -32.39
C GLU A 473 11.77 24.38 -31.55
N LYS A 474 10.89 25.38 -31.51
CA LYS A 474 9.62 25.29 -30.76
C LYS A 474 8.66 24.31 -31.43
N THR A 475 8.52 23.13 -30.83
CA THR A 475 7.71 22.03 -31.36
C THR A 475 6.57 21.71 -30.40
N VAL A 476 5.35 21.57 -30.92
CA VAL A 476 4.21 21.02 -30.18
C VAL A 476 3.98 19.60 -30.65
N VAL A 477 4.38 18.65 -29.82
CA VAL A 477 4.15 17.21 -30.08
C VAL A 477 2.71 16.88 -29.73
N VAL A 478 1.98 16.36 -30.72
CA VAL A 478 0.58 16.00 -30.61
C VAL A 478 0.46 14.48 -30.65
N ILE A 479 0.17 13.84 -29.52
CA ILE A 479 -0.08 12.40 -29.44
C ILE A 479 -1.59 12.17 -29.36
N ARG A 480 -2.20 11.61 -30.41
CA ARG A 480 -3.65 11.46 -30.55
C ARG A 480 -4.09 10.00 -30.65
N TYR A 481 -5.40 9.77 -30.50
CA TYR A 481 -5.98 8.43 -30.40
C TYR A 481 -5.48 7.65 -29.18
N GLU A 482 -5.22 8.38 -28.10
CA GLU A 482 -4.91 7.83 -26.78
C GLU A 482 -5.96 8.25 -25.73
N GLY A 483 -7.11 8.75 -26.18
CA GLY A 483 -8.28 9.02 -25.32
C GLY A 483 -8.99 7.76 -24.80
N PRO A 484 -10.09 7.92 -24.05
CA PRO A 484 -10.85 6.79 -23.49
C PRO A 484 -11.29 5.75 -24.51
N LYS A 485 -11.67 6.17 -25.73
CA LYS A 485 -12.06 5.26 -26.83
C LYS A 485 -10.90 4.98 -27.78
N GLY A 486 -10.10 5.99 -28.10
CA GLY A 486 -8.99 5.88 -29.06
C GLY A 486 -7.86 4.96 -28.58
N GLY A 487 -7.51 5.07 -27.30
CA GLY A 487 -6.51 4.21 -26.66
C GLY A 487 -6.87 2.73 -26.86
N PRO A 488 -8.08 2.27 -26.49
CA PRO A 488 -8.97 2.75 -25.43
C PRO A 488 -8.30 2.66 -24.04
N GLY A 489 -8.97 3.20 -23.02
CA GLY A 489 -8.48 3.15 -21.64
C GLY A 489 -7.66 4.37 -21.22
N MET A 490 -7.55 5.37 -22.09
CA MET A 490 -6.90 6.65 -21.81
C MET A 490 -5.51 6.45 -21.14
N PRO A 491 -4.55 5.78 -21.80
CA PRO A 491 -3.27 5.45 -21.18
C PRO A 491 -2.52 6.68 -20.68
N GLU A 492 -1.75 6.47 -19.61
CA GLU A 492 -0.86 7.47 -19.04
C GLU A 492 0.53 7.37 -19.68
N MET A 493 0.99 8.47 -20.29
CA MET A 493 2.27 8.53 -20.97
C MET A 493 3.29 9.27 -20.10
N LEU A 494 4.17 8.52 -19.45
CA LEU A 494 5.33 9.05 -18.73
C LEU A 494 6.63 8.91 -19.53
N LYS A 495 6.70 7.92 -20.43
CA LYS A 495 7.90 7.64 -21.22
C LYS A 495 8.23 8.83 -22.15
N PRO A 496 7.28 9.42 -22.91
CA PRO A 496 7.53 10.62 -23.71
C PRO A 496 8.03 11.81 -22.91
N SER A 497 7.34 12.15 -21.80
CA SER A 497 7.67 13.32 -21.01
C SER A 497 9.01 13.16 -20.29
N SER A 498 9.31 11.97 -19.76
CA SER A 498 10.62 11.69 -19.13
C SER A 498 11.75 11.65 -20.14
N ALA A 499 11.52 11.11 -21.35
CA ALA A 499 12.53 11.08 -22.40
C ALA A 499 12.87 12.48 -22.91
N ILE A 500 11.87 13.36 -23.09
CA ILE A 500 12.10 14.78 -23.42
C ILE A 500 12.93 15.47 -22.33
N MET A 501 12.64 15.20 -21.06
CA MET A 501 13.38 15.80 -19.95
C MET A 501 14.81 15.29 -19.87
N GLY A 502 15.02 13.97 -19.97
CA GLY A 502 16.36 13.39 -20.02
C GLY A 502 17.15 13.82 -21.27
N ALA A 503 16.48 14.19 -22.36
CA ALA A 503 17.08 14.78 -23.54
C ALA A 503 17.37 16.29 -23.44
N GLY A 504 16.99 16.94 -22.34
CA GLY A 504 17.17 18.38 -22.16
C GLY A 504 16.32 19.24 -23.09
N LEU A 505 15.19 18.71 -23.58
CA LEU A 505 14.28 19.37 -24.53
C LEU A 505 13.06 20.03 -23.87
N GLY A 506 12.96 19.99 -22.53
CA GLY A 506 11.77 20.42 -21.79
C GLY A 506 11.33 21.88 -21.95
N GLN A 507 12.20 22.76 -22.47
CA GLN A 507 11.86 24.16 -22.77
C GLN A 507 11.51 24.38 -24.26
N ASP A 508 11.83 23.43 -25.13
CA ASP A 508 11.66 23.55 -26.59
C ASP A 508 10.50 22.71 -27.12
N VAL A 509 9.99 21.80 -26.31
CA VAL A 509 8.91 20.89 -26.67
C VAL A 509 7.74 21.03 -25.70
N ALA A 510 6.55 21.26 -26.24
CA ALA A 510 5.30 21.05 -25.53
C ALA A 510 4.67 19.72 -25.96
N LEU A 511 4.02 19.01 -25.03
CA LEU A 511 3.30 17.78 -25.30
C LEU A 511 1.82 17.97 -25.07
N ILE A 512 1.01 17.60 -26.05
CA ILE A 512 -0.45 17.62 -25.96
C ILE A 512 -1.06 16.27 -26.35
N THR A 513 -2.14 15.87 -25.68
CA THR A 513 -2.81 14.59 -25.96
C THR A 513 -4.28 14.54 -25.53
N ASP A 514 -5.07 13.69 -26.18
CA ASP A 514 -6.37 13.25 -25.72
C ASP A 514 -6.31 12.15 -24.64
N GLY A 515 -5.12 11.56 -24.42
CA GLY A 515 -4.79 10.68 -23.29
C GLY A 515 -4.41 11.43 -22.01
N ARG A 516 -3.49 10.86 -21.22
CA ARG A 516 -3.01 11.45 -19.95
C ARG A 516 -1.49 11.54 -19.95
N PHE A 517 -0.94 12.60 -19.36
CA PHE A 517 0.48 12.66 -19.00
C PHE A 517 0.64 12.33 -17.52
N SER A 518 1.72 11.63 -17.19
CA SER A 518 2.00 11.34 -15.80
C SER A 518 2.45 12.59 -15.06
N GLY A 519 2.05 12.70 -13.79
CA GLY A 519 2.37 13.84 -12.95
C GLY A 519 3.88 14.04 -12.73
N GLY A 520 4.72 13.05 -13.06
CA GLY A 520 6.17 12.97 -12.82
C GLY A 520 7.09 13.87 -13.64
N SER A 521 6.56 14.74 -14.49
CA SER A 521 7.37 15.58 -15.38
C SER A 521 6.95 17.05 -15.27
N HIS A 522 7.88 17.97 -15.58
CA HIS A 522 7.61 19.42 -15.68
C HIS A 522 7.37 19.83 -17.15
N GLY A 523 7.14 21.11 -17.46
CA GLY A 523 6.94 21.58 -18.85
C GLY A 523 5.47 21.72 -19.26
N PHE A 524 5.24 22.16 -20.50
CA PHE A 524 3.89 22.25 -21.09
C PHE A 524 3.36 20.87 -21.45
N LEU A 525 2.78 20.18 -20.46
CA LEU A 525 2.17 18.86 -20.58
C LEU A 525 0.65 19.00 -20.44
N ILE A 526 -0.07 18.94 -21.56
CA ILE A 526 -1.52 19.14 -21.61
C ILE A 526 -2.21 17.85 -22.02
N GLY A 527 -2.87 17.20 -21.06
CA GLY A 527 -3.66 15.99 -21.30
C GLY A 527 -5.15 16.28 -21.31
N HIS A 528 -5.92 15.21 -21.46
CA HIS A 528 -7.37 15.23 -21.31
C HIS A 528 -8.06 16.17 -22.32
N ILE A 529 -7.52 16.31 -23.53
CA ILE A 529 -8.13 17.15 -24.56
C ILE A 529 -9.49 16.58 -24.96
N VAL A 530 -10.54 17.40 -24.80
CA VAL A 530 -11.92 17.03 -25.11
C VAL A 530 -12.48 17.93 -26.22
N PRO A 531 -13.16 17.35 -27.23
CA PRO A 531 -13.34 15.91 -27.49
C PRO A 531 -12.05 15.19 -27.94
N GLU A 532 -11.96 13.88 -27.68
CA GLU A 532 -10.84 13.04 -28.14
C GLU A 532 -10.83 12.85 -29.67
N ALA A 533 -9.68 12.47 -30.25
CA ALA A 533 -9.54 12.28 -31.70
C ALA A 533 -10.47 11.18 -32.24
N GLN A 534 -10.67 10.09 -31.49
CA GLN A 534 -11.48 8.94 -31.91
C GLN A 534 -12.95 9.28 -32.20
N VAL A 535 -13.46 10.38 -31.63
CA VAL A 535 -14.84 10.88 -31.84
C VAL A 535 -14.89 12.12 -32.74
N GLY A 536 -13.81 12.43 -33.45
CA GLY A 536 -13.74 13.57 -34.37
C GLY A 536 -13.48 14.91 -33.67
N GLY A 537 -12.90 14.91 -32.47
CA GLY A 537 -12.47 16.14 -31.81
C GLY A 537 -11.39 16.90 -32.59
N PRO A 538 -11.22 18.22 -32.38
CA PRO A 538 -10.27 19.04 -33.13
C PRO A 538 -8.82 18.51 -33.15
N ILE A 539 -8.38 17.86 -32.06
CA ILE A 539 -7.05 17.21 -32.00
C ILE A 539 -6.85 16.12 -33.07
N GLY A 540 -7.92 15.47 -33.52
CA GLY A 540 -7.89 14.51 -34.64
C GLY A 540 -7.63 15.15 -36.01
N LEU A 541 -7.80 16.47 -36.12
CA LEU A 541 -7.71 17.22 -37.39
C LEU A 541 -6.36 17.94 -37.58
N VAL A 542 -5.50 17.94 -36.57
CA VAL A 542 -4.17 18.54 -36.62
C VAL A 542 -3.30 17.81 -37.64
N ARG A 543 -2.51 18.57 -38.40
CA ARG A 543 -1.50 18.09 -39.33
C ARG A 543 -0.12 18.65 -38.96
N ASP A 544 0.93 17.93 -39.35
CA ASP A 544 2.31 18.40 -39.21
C ASP A 544 2.47 19.81 -39.81
N GLY A 545 3.10 20.71 -39.05
CA GLY A 545 3.36 22.10 -39.46
C GLY A 545 2.25 23.11 -39.14
N ASP A 546 1.07 22.68 -38.69
CA ASP A 546 0.07 23.60 -38.13
C ASP A 546 0.67 24.35 -36.92
N THR A 547 0.25 25.59 -36.67
CA THR A 547 0.71 26.35 -35.51
C THR A 547 -0.22 26.07 -34.32
N ILE A 548 0.34 25.76 -33.16
CA ILE A 548 -0.44 25.60 -31.91
C ILE A 548 0.02 26.63 -30.90
N VAL A 549 -0.97 27.26 -30.26
CA VAL A 549 -0.79 28.27 -29.22
C VAL A 549 -1.27 27.72 -27.89
N ILE A 550 -0.37 27.64 -26.92
CA ILE A 550 -0.66 27.30 -25.52
C ILE A 550 -0.40 28.56 -24.70
N ASP A 551 -1.42 29.05 -24.01
CA ASP A 551 -1.32 30.25 -23.18
C ASP A 551 -2.00 30.01 -21.83
N ALA A 552 -1.19 29.90 -20.78
CA ALA A 552 -1.66 29.61 -19.44
C ALA A 552 -2.29 30.83 -18.74
N GLU A 553 -1.99 32.06 -19.16
CA GLU A 553 -2.57 33.29 -18.57
C GLU A 553 -4.00 33.49 -19.03
N SER A 554 -4.21 33.47 -20.35
CA SER A 554 -5.53 33.53 -20.97
C SER A 554 -6.29 32.20 -20.91
N ARG A 555 -5.59 31.11 -20.54
CA ARG A 555 -6.08 29.72 -20.45
C ARG A 555 -6.57 29.18 -21.79
N VAL A 556 -5.77 29.44 -22.82
CA VAL A 556 -6.06 29.12 -24.22
C VAL A 556 -5.20 27.96 -24.72
N LEU A 557 -5.83 27.06 -25.47
CA LEU A 557 -5.21 26.02 -26.29
C LEU A 557 -5.83 26.08 -27.68
N ASP A 558 -5.14 26.77 -28.60
CA ASP A 558 -5.65 27.09 -29.93
C ASP A 558 -4.83 26.43 -31.05
N LEU A 559 -5.54 26.11 -32.12
CA LEU A 559 -5.00 25.61 -33.37
C LEU A 559 -5.15 26.68 -34.45
N GLU A 560 -4.02 27.16 -34.95
CA GLU A 560 -3.96 28.11 -36.05
C GLU A 560 -3.65 27.36 -37.34
N VAL A 561 -4.65 27.31 -38.23
CA VAL A 561 -4.56 26.66 -39.55
C VAL A 561 -4.55 27.70 -40.65
N GLU A 562 -3.65 27.53 -41.63
CA GLU A 562 -3.67 28.31 -42.86
C GLU A 562 -4.99 28.07 -43.62
N GLY A 563 -5.70 29.15 -43.94
CA GLY A 563 -7.06 29.08 -44.49
C GLY A 563 -8.19 29.08 -43.44
N GLY A 564 -7.87 29.03 -42.14
CA GLY A 564 -8.80 29.24 -41.03
C GLY A 564 -9.91 28.17 -40.90
N GLU A 565 -11.09 28.58 -40.42
CA GLU A 565 -12.24 27.69 -40.20
C GLU A 565 -12.71 26.92 -41.47
N PRO A 566 -12.69 27.49 -42.69
CA PRO A 566 -13.00 26.74 -43.91
C PRO A 566 -12.14 25.49 -44.12
N GLU A 567 -10.83 25.56 -43.84
CA GLU A 567 -9.94 24.40 -43.94
C GLU A 567 -10.24 23.40 -42.82
N LEU A 568 -10.48 23.85 -41.58
CA LEU A 568 -10.86 22.96 -40.49
C LEU A 568 -12.18 22.22 -40.77
N GLU A 569 -13.17 22.89 -41.34
CA GLU A 569 -14.44 22.27 -41.71
C GLU A 569 -14.29 21.26 -42.85
N ARG A 570 -13.41 21.53 -43.81
CA ARG A 570 -13.02 20.54 -44.84
C ARG A 570 -12.39 19.31 -44.18
N ARG A 571 -11.45 19.49 -43.26
CA ARG A 571 -10.82 18.40 -42.50
C ARG A 571 -11.85 17.61 -41.68
N ARG A 572 -12.84 18.27 -41.06
CA ARG A 572 -13.96 17.60 -40.34
C ARG A 572 -14.78 16.70 -41.26
N LYS A 573 -15.12 17.17 -42.46
CA LYS A 573 -15.89 16.38 -43.45
C LYS A 573 -15.11 15.19 -44.00
N GLU A 574 -13.79 15.34 -44.11
CA GLU A 574 -12.89 14.26 -44.55
C GLU A 574 -12.54 13.27 -43.43
N PHE A 575 -12.84 13.60 -42.17
CA PHE A 575 -12.49 12.76 -41.03
C PHE A 575 -13.29 11.46 -41.05
N VAL A 576 -12.56 10.35 -41.07
CA VAL A 576 -13.10 9.00 -40.85
C VAL A 576 -12.45 8.44 -39.60
N ALA A 577 -13.25 8.16 -38.59
CA ALA A 577 -12.76 7.58 -37.35
C ALA A 577 -12.10 6.21 -37.62
N PRO A 578 -10.86 5.98 -37.14
CA PRO A 578 -10.24 4.66 -37.22
C PRO A 578 -11.09 3.59 -36.52
N GLU A 579 -10.98 2.33 -36.94
CA GLU A 579 -11.60 1.23 -36.20
C GLU A 579 -11.05 1.17 -34.76
N LEU A 580 -11.92 0.85 -33.79
CA LEU A 580 -11.48 0.63 -32.41
C LEU A 580 -10.44 -0.48 -32.36
N LYS A 581 -9.32 -0.20 -31.67
CA LYS A 581 -8.15 -1.09 -31.59
C LYS A 581 -8.49 -2.48 -30.97
N TYR A 582 -9.58 -2.61 -30.21
CA TYR A 582 -10.02 -3.87 -29.59
C TYR A 582 -11.50 -4.19 -29.88
N LYS A 583 -11.77 -5.41 -30.37
CA LYS A 583 -13.13 -5.88 -30.74
C LYS A 583 -13.82 -6.75 -29.66
N LYS A 584 -13.06 -7.30 -28.70
CA LYS A 584 -13.54 -8.17 -27.60
C LYS A 584 -12.80 -7.83 -26.28
N GLY A 585 -13.27 -8.38 -25.16
CA GLY A 585 -12.65 -8.21 -23.83
C GLY A 585 -13.00 -6.90 -23.12
N THR A 586 -12.35 -6.63 -21.97
CA THR A 586 -12.68 -5.47 -21.12
C THR A 586 -12.47 -4.13 -21.82
N LEU A 587 -11.42 -4.00 -22.64
CA LEU A 587 -11.14 -2.78 -23.40
C LEU A 587 -12.22 -2.49 -24.46
N ALA A 588 -12.77 -3.53 -25.10
CA ALA A 588 -13.89 -3.34 -26.03
C ALA A 588 -15.18 -2.93 -25.31
N LYS A 589 -15.43 -3.46 -24.10
CA LYS A 589 -16.53 -2.99 -23.25
C LYS A 589 -16.31 -1.51 -22.89
N TYR A 590 -15.10 -1.16 -22.44
CA TYR A 590 -14.74 0.19 -22.03
C TYR A 590 -14.93 1.20 -23.16
N GLY A 591 -14.34 0.95 -24.35
CA GLY A 591 -14.44 1.84 -25.50
C GLY A 591 -15.86 2.05 -26.03
N ARG A 592 -16.78 1.10 -25.80
CA ARG A 592 -18.20 1.25 -26.15
C ARG A 592 -19.00 2.01 -25.08
N LEU A 593 -18.74 1.74 -23.81
CA LEU A 593 -19.50 2.29 -22.68
C LEU A 593 -19.06 3.72 -22.29
N GLN A 594 -17.82 4.13 -22.58
CA GLN A 594 -17.29 5.47 -22.26
C GLN A 594 -17.92 6.64 -23.05
N ALA A 595 -19.08 6.44 -23.67
CA ALA A 595 -19.91 7.57 -24.11
C ALA A 595 -20.41 8.45 -22.94
N TYR A 596 -20.23 8.01 -21.68
CA TYR A 596 -20.79 8.66 -20.48
C TYR A 596 -19.85 9.59 -19.67
N LEU A 597 -18.52 9.52 -19.80
CA LEU A 597 -17.63 10.43 -19.04
C LEU A 597 -17.41 11.78 -19.75
N LEU A 598 -17.41 11.79 -21.08
CA LEU A 598 -17.28 13.01 -21.90
C LEU A 598 -18.45 14.01 -21.69
N PRO A 599 -19.73 13.59 -21.55
CA PRO A 599 -20.84 14.50 -21.24
C PRO A 599 -20.79 15.12 -19.84
N ALA A 600 -20.03 14.57 -18.88
CA ALA A 600 -19.83 15.22 -17.58
C ALA A 600 -18.85 16.41 -17.69
N ILE A 601 -17.93 16.36 -18.66
CA ILE A 601 -17.00 17.45 -19.01
C ILE A 601 -17.66 18.45 -19.99
N ALA A 602 -18.52 17.99 -20.90
CA ALA A 602 -19.05 18.79 -22.01
C ALA A 602 -20.48 19.37 -21.81
N ARG A 603 -21.17 19.13 -20.69
CA ARG A 603 -22.54 19.66 -20.51
C ARG A 603 -22.57 21.15 -20.14
N ARG A 604 -22.43 21.99 -21.17
CA ARG A 604 -23.17 23.25 -21.39
C ARG A 604 -22.82 23.79 -22.79
N ASN A 605 -23.75 23.64 -23.75
CA ASN A 605 -23.97 24.62 -24.82
C ASN A 605 -25.27 24.44 -25.64
N ASP A 606 -26.13 23.47 -25.33
CA ASP A 606 -27.48 23.40 -25.94
C ASP A 606 -28.59 23.71 -24.93
N LEU A 607 -28.76 25.01 -24.65
CA LEU A 607 -30.05 25.59 -24.29
C LEU A 607 -30.22 26.84 -25.14
N GLY A 608 -30.45 26.64 -26.44
CA GLY A 608 -30.56 27.74 -27.39
C GLY A 608 -30.81 27.32 -28.84
N ALA A 609 -31.46 26.17 -29.10
CA ALA A 609 -31.96 25.87 -30.44
C ALA A 609 -33.24 25.04 -30.34
N SER A 610 -34.36 25.67 -30.67
CA SER A 610 -35.66 25.05 -30.83
C SER A 610 -35.68 24.14 -32.05
N HIS A 611 -35.54 22.83 -31.88
CA HIS A 611 -35.90 21.84 -32.90
C HIS A 611 -36.87 20.81 -32.32
N GLY A 612 -37.95 20.59 -33.08
CA GLY A 612 -39.20 19.97 -32.67
C GLY A 612 -39.14 18.47 -32.36
N PRO A 613 -40.28 17.87 -31.97
CA PRO A 613 -40.31 16.55 -31.35
C PRO A 613 -40.05 15.46 -32.40
N PHE A 614 -38.97 14.71 -32.22
CA PHE A 614 -38.79 13.44 -32.92
C PHE A 614 -39.59 12.36 -32.20
N ASN A 615 -40.60 11.84 -32.91
CA ASN A 615 -41.46 10.73 -32.50
C ASN A 615 -40.64 9.45 -32.25
N ALA A 616 -40.83 8.85 -31.08
CA ALA A 616 -40.44 7.47 -30.82
C ALA A 616 -41.45 6.52 -31.49
N PRO A 617 -41.03 5.50 -32.26
CA PRO A 617 -41.94 4.46 -32.69
C PRO A 617 -42.21 3.50 -31.52
N SER A 618 -43.45 3.50 -31.09
CA SER A 618 -44.07 2.48 -30.24
C SER A 618 -44.42 1.25 -31.07
N THR A 619 -43.70 0.15 -30.91
CA THR A 619 -44.20 -1.21 -31.18
C THR A 619 -43.31 -2.22 -30.47
N VAL A 620 -43.87 -2.86 -29.44
CA VAL A 620 -43.40 -4.13 -28.91
C VAL A 620 -44.05 -5.20 -29.79
N GLU A 621 -43.27 -5.87 -30.63
CA GLU A 621 -43.69 -7.10 -31.31
C GLU A 621 -42.96 -8.30 -30.70
N GLU A 622 -43.75 -9.25 -30.23
CA GLU A 622 -43.35 -10.60 -29.85
C GLU A 622 -42.70 -11.31 -31.04
N ILE A 623 -41.52 -11.89 -30.84
CA ILE A 623 -40.93 -12.83 -31.79
C ILE A 623 -40.93 -14.23 -31.16
N THR A 624 -41.89 -15.03 -31.61
CA THR A 624 -41.96 -16.48 -31.43
C THR A 624 -41.40 -17.22 -32.66
N ALA A 625 -40.67 -18.33 -32.38
CA ALA A 625 -40.39 -19.51 -33.22
C ALA A 625 -39.17 -19.47 -34.20
N PRO A 626 -38.64 -20.64 -34.65
CA PRO A 626 -38.36 -21.90 -33.94
C PRO A 626 -36.93 -22.45 -34.20
N ALA A 627 -36.48 -23.41 -33.39
CA ALA A 627 -35.25 -24.19 -33.62
C ALA A 627 -35.57 -25.58 -34.21
N PRO A 628 -34.80 -26.12 -35.18
CA PRO A 628 -34.77 -27.56 -35.49
C PRO A 628 -33.73 -28.23 -34.56
N GLY A 629 -33.91 -29.37 -33.92
CA GLY A 629 -34.64 -30.57 -34.32
C GLY A 629 -33.63 -31.72 -34.48
N TYR A 630 -33.29 -32.42 -33.39
CA TYR A 630 -32.65 -33.75 -33.45
C TYR A 630 -33.04 -34.61 -32.25
N GLN A 631 -33.45 -35.84 -32.53
CA GLN A 631 -34.12 -36.78 -31.63
C GLN A 631 -33.17 -37.63 -30.76
N PRO A 632 -33.69 -38.26 -29.68
CA PRO A 632 -32.88 -38.97 -28.68
C PRO A 632 -32.74 -40.47 -28.98
N VAL A 633 -31.62 -41.07 -28.55
CA VAL A 633 -31.45 -42.52 -28.47
C VAL A 633 -31.01 -42.91 -27.06
N THR A 634 -31.87 -43.70 -26.41
CA THR A 634 -31.64 -44.44 -25.17
C THR A 634 -30.91 -45.76 -25.44
N THR A 635 -29.94 -46.15 -24.60
CA THR A 635 -29.90 -47.48 -23.92
C THR A 635 -28.66 -47.62 -23.03
N ALA A 636 -28.84 -48.38 -21.96
CA ALA A 636 -27.90 -48.62 -20.85
C ALA A 636 -27.00 -49.85 -21.05
N ARG A 637 -25.80 -49.85 -20.45
CA ARG A 637 -25.33 -50.84 -19.43
C ARG A 637 -23.79 -50.83 -19.23
N ASN A 638 -23.42 -50.90 -17.95
CA ASN A 638 -22.31 -51.65 -17.32
C ASN A 638 -20.85 -51.47 -17.77
N LEU A 639 -19.98 -51.09 -16.81
CA LEU A 639 -18.80 -51.84 -16.30
C LEU A 639 -17.86 -50.85 -15.55
N ARG A 640 -17.82 -50.88 -14.22
CA ARG A 640 -16.82 -51.49 -13.31
C ARG A 640 -15.41 -50.84 -13.35
N MET A 641 -15.07 -50.22 -12.21
CA MET A 641 -13.70 -49.88 -11.78
C MET A 641 -12.88 -51.15 -11.49
N PRO A 642 -11.54 -51.11 -11.60
CA PRO A 642 -10.67 -52.08 -10.96
C PRO A 642 -9.98 -51.51 -9.70
N SER A 643 -9.80 -52.39 -8.73
CA SER A 643 -9.04 -52.21 -7.48
C SER A 643 -8.15 -53.46 -7.26
N ILE A 644 -6.93 -53.23 -6.73
CA ILE A 644 -6.09 -54.16 -5.89
C ILE A 644 -5.38 -55.31 -6.68
N PRO A 645 -4.15 -55.84 -6.34
CA PRO A 645 -3.54 -56.00 -5.00
C PRO A 645 -2.04 -55.70 -4.77
N SER A 646 -1.72 -55.71 -3.47
CA SER A 646 -0.43 -55.87 -2.77
C SER A 646 0.33 -57.16 -3.07
N LEU A 647 1.67 -57.16 -2.88
CA LEU A 647 2.43 -58.29 -2.33
C LEU A 647 3.77 -57.85 -1.72
N PHE A 648 4.13 -58.54 -0.64
CA PHE A 648 5.14 -58.29 0.38
C PHE A 648 6.56 -58.81 0.06
N SER A 649 7.52 -58.37 0.89
CA SER A 649 8.69 -59.11 1.41
C SER A 649 10.05 -58.93 0.70
N PHE A 650 11.04 -58.38 1.40
CA PHE A 650 12.03 -59.19 2.14
C PHE A 650 12.91 -58.34 3.07
N ALA A 651 13.29 -58.95 4.20
CA ALA A 651 14.00 -58.40 5.35
C ALA A 651 15.50 -58.77 5.37
N GLY A 652 16.25 -58.14 6.30
CA GLY A 652 17.49 -58.67 6.90
C GLY A 652 18.52 -57.56 7.18
N ASN A 653 18.66 -57.05 8.41
CA ASN A 653 19.34 -57.58 9.62
C ASN A 653 20.88 -57.46 9.66
N LEU A 654 21.39 -56.70 10.65
CA LEU A 654 22.48 -56.99 11.64
C LEU A 654 23.06 -55.63 12.12
N ILE A 655 22.96 -55.16 13.37
CA ILE A 655 23.48 -55.64 14.68
C ILE A 655 25.02 -55.68 14.75
N SER A 656 25.65 -54.68 15.39
CA SER A 656 26.27 -54.77 16.75
C SER A 656 27.56 -53.94 16.97
N GLN A 657 27.71 -53.56 18.25
CA GLN A 657 28.94 -53.36 19.05
C GLN A 657 29.38 -51.91 19.34
N LEU A 658 29.11 -51.50 20.59
CA LEU A 658 29.84 -50.49 21.37
C LEU A 658 31.24 -51.02 21.74
N PRO A 659 32.21 -50.12 22.02
CA PRO A 659 32.64 -50.02 23.42
C PRO A 659 32.90 -48.59 23.92
N LEU A 660 32.83 -48.48 25.24
CA LEU A 660 33.07 -47.32 26.12
C LEU A 660 34.52 -46.77 26.04
N GLY A 661 34.70 -45.45 26.13
CA GLY A 661 36.02 -44.84 26.36
C GLY A 661 36.06 -43.31 26.46
N SER A 662 36.11 -42.80 27.71
CA SER A 662 36.75 -41.56 28.20
C SER A 662 36.58 -40.22 27.46
N PHE A 663 35.83 -39.30 28.08
CA PHE A 663 35.88 -37.85 27.83
C PHE A 663 37.19 -37.23 28.32
N ASN A 664 37.81 -36.39 27.48
CA ASN A 664 38.84 -35.42 27.84
C ASN A 664 38.46 -34.07 27.20
N PRO A 665 38.15 -33.00 27.97
CA PRO A 665 37.68 -31.75 27.39
C PRO A 665 38.88 -30.82 27.14
N ALA A 666 39.46 -30.89 25.94
CA ALA A 666 40.37 -29.84 25.48
C ALA A 666 40.41 -29.74 23.95
N ALA A 667 40.06 -28.55 23.48
CA ALA A 667 40.49 -27.92 22.23
C ALA A 667 39.95 -28.46 20.90
N LEU A 668 38.89 -27.80 20.43
CA LEU A 668 38.72 -27.48 19.01
C LEU A 668 38.54 -25.97 18.89
N THR A 669 39.66 -25.25 18.79
CA THR A 669 39.70 -23.84 18.38
C THR A 669 39.60 -23.77 16.86
N TYR A 670 38.45 -23.35 16.35
CA TYR A 670 38.33 -22.88 14.98
C TYR A 670 38.67 -21.38 14.96
N ASN A 671 39.74 -21.01 14.25
CA ASN A 671 40.14 -19.62 14.01
C ASN A 671 40.00 -19.33 12.51
N PRO A 672 39.03 -18.52 12.07
CA PRO A 672 39.10 -17.74 10.83
C PRO A 672 39.50 -16.29 11.11
N PRO A 673 39.94 -15.55 10.09
CA PRO A 673 40.73 -14.33 10.26
C PRO A 673 39.87 -13.14 10.67
N LEU A 674 40.02 -12.70 11.93
CA LEU A 674 39.59 -11.38 12.36
C LEU A 674 40.68 -10.35 12.02
N THR A 675 40.52 -9.65 10.90
CA THR A 675 41.20 -8.36 10.70
C THR A 675 40.24 -7.33 10.13
N ASN A 676 39.85 -6.38 11.00
CA ASN A 676 39.34 -5.03 10.70
C ASN A 676 38.14 -4.90 9.75
N GLY A 677 36.95 -5.28 10.23
CA GLY A 677 35.71 -4.67 9.75
C GLY A 677 35.59 -3.19 10.22
N PRO A 678 34.84 -2.32 9.52
CA PRO A 678 34.75 -0.90 9.85
C PRO A 678 34.24 -0.67 11.27
N THR A 679 34.97 0.14 12.05
CA THR A 679 34.56 0.62 13.37
C THR A 679 33.44 1.66 13.23
N CYS A 680 32.33 1.47 13.94
CA CYS A 680 31.15 2.32 13.87
C CYS A 680 31.30 3.60 14.72
N PRO A 681 30.54 4.68 14.43
CA PRO A 681 30.52 5.90 15.24
C PRO A 681 29.97 5.66 16.66
N ALA A 682 30.53 6.37 17.65
CA ALA A 682 30.39 6.12 19.09
C ALA A 682 29.00 6.40 19.73
N ASP A 683 27.99 6.85 18.97
CA ASP A 683 26.77 7.45 19.53
C ASP A 683 25.44 6.80 19.07
N SER A 684 25.39 5.47 18.92
CA SER A 684 24.12 4.75 18.67
C SER A 684 23.69 3.92 19.89
N PRO A 685 22.56 4.25 20.56
CA PRO A 685 22.07 3.44 21.67
C PRO A 685 21.43 2.14 21.15
N LEU A 686 21.86 1.01 21.72
CA LEU A 686 21.33 -0.33 21.45
C LEU A 686 20.90 -1.02 22.75
N SER A 687 19.59 -1.06 22.95
CA SER A 687 18.76 -2.18 23.41
C SER A 687 17.41 -1.61 23.85
N CYS A 688 16.41 -2.49 23.92
CA CYS A 688 15.00 -2.17 24.16
C CYS A 688 14.70 -1.33 25.43
N HIS A 689 15.64 -1.20 26.38
CA HIS A 689 15.45 -0.52 27.66
C HIS A 689 16.75 0.12 28.19
N ASN A 690 16.64 1.28 28.85
CA ASN A 690 17.76 1.98 29.50
C ASN A 690 18.51 1.14 30.57
N SER A 691 17.92 0.06 31.08
CA SER A 691 18.51 -0.83 32.09
C SER A 691 19.26 -2.03 31.50
N THR A 692 19.17 -2.28 30.19
CA THR A 692 19.78 -3.43 29.51
C THR A 692 20.71 -3.00 28.38
N ALA A 693 21.12 -1.73 28.35
CA ALA A 693 21.99 -1.17 27.33
C ALA A 693 23.42 -1.73 27.48
N ALA A 694 23.89 -2.48 26.48
CA ALA A 694 25.30 -2.84 26.35
C ALA A 694 25.94 -1.84 25.37
N PRO A 695 26.91 -1.02 25.80
CA PRO A 695 27.64 -0.15 24.86
C PRO A 695 28.41 -1.03 23.87
N ASP A 696 28.34 -0.68 22.59
CA ASP A 696 28.86 -1.38 21.40
C ASP A 696 28.08 -2.60 20.87
N SER A 697 27.05 -2.37 20.03
CA SER A 697 26.46 -3.43 19.19
C SER A 697 26.14 -2.93 17.77
N CYS A 698 27.19 -2.71 16.97
CA CYS A 698 27.05 -2.51 15.53
C CYS A 698 26.18 -3.62 14.90
N CYS A 699 25.17 -3.21 14.13
CA CYS A 699 24.39 -4.05 13.20
C CYS A 699 23.08 -4.72 13.68
N PHE A 700 22.32 -4.10 14.58
CA PHE A 700 20.87 -4.36 14.67
C PHE A 700 20.06 -3.20 14.06
N ILE A 701 19.61 -3.37 12.80
CA ILE A 701 18.56 -2.51 12.23
C ILE A 701 17.27 -3.33 12.14
N TYR A 702 16.43 -3.17 13.17
CA TYR A 702 14.99 -3.47 13.24
C TYR A 702 14.53 -4.88 13.68
N PRO A 703 13.86 -4.97 14.84
CA PRO A 703 14.13 -4.20 16.07
C PRO A 703 15.36 -4.82 16.75
N GLY A 704 16.19 -3.98 17.39
CA GLY A 704 17.32 -4.44 18.19
C GLY A 704 16.85 -5.11 19.47
N GLY A 705 16.38 -6.35 19.34
CA GLY A 705 15.78 -7.14 20.39
C GLY A 705 16.67 -8.22 20.98
N GLN A 706 16.18 -8.75 22.09
CA GLN A 706 16.78 -9.82 22.87
C GLN A 706 16.82 -11.12 22.05
N LEU A 707 17.89 -11.90 22.16
CA LEU A 707 17.95 -13.27 21.65
C LEU A 707 17.46 -14.22 22.73
N LEU A 708 16.58 -15.13 22.34
CA LEU A 708 15.98 -16.14 23.20
C LEU A 708 16.55 -17.51 22.79
N LEU A 709 17.34 -18.12 23.65
CA LEU A 709 17.74 -19.51 23.49
C LEU A 709 16.73 -20.41 24.20
N THR A 710 16.05 -21.25 23.42
CA THR A 710 15.04 -22.18 23.92
C THR A 710 15.61 -23.58 24.08
N GLN A 711 15.39 -24.17 25.25
CA GLN A 711 15.68 -25.56 25.54
C GLN A 711 14.41 -26.34 25.86
N PHE A 712 14.35 -27.60 25.41
CA PHE A 712 13.27 -28.54 25.74
C PHE A 712 13.80 -29.70 26.58
N TRP A 713 13.01 -30.08 27.58
CA TRP A 713 13.29 -31.28 28.36
C TRP A 713 12.68 -32.51 27.72
N ASP A 714 11.34 -32.60 27.62
CA ASP A 714 10.69 -33.81 27.13
C ASP A 714 9.55 -33.54 26.14
N THR A 715 9.88 -33.65 24.85
CA THR A 715 8.92 -33.61 23.74
C THR A 715 8.27 -34.98 23.48
N ASN A 716 7.30 -35.05 22.57
CA ASN A 716 6.73 -36.34 22.15
C ASN A 716 6.91 -36.48 20.62
N PRO A 717 7.80 -37.39 20.16
CA PRO A 717 8.67 -38.27 20.94
C PRO A 717 9.76 -37.50 21.69
N THR A 718 10.35 -38.14 22.70
CA THR A 718 11.48 -37.61 23.46
C THR A 718 12.72 -37.53 22.56
N VAL A 719 13.46 -36.43 22.64
CA VAL A 719 14.64 -36.18 21.80
C VAL A 719 15.85 -35.80 22.66
N GLY A 720 17.05 -36.06 22.13
CA GLY A 720 18.32 -35.80 22.78
C GLY A 720 18.65 -36.70 23.98
N PRO A 721 19.81 -36.50 24.63
CA PRO A 721 20.28 -37.36 25.73
C PRO A 721 19.39 -37.32 26.97
N VAL A 722 19.39 -38.40 27.75
CA VAL A 722 18.58 -38.57 28.98
C VAL A 722 19.00 -37.66 30.13
N ASP A 723 20.22 -37.16 30.08
CA ASP A 723 20.90 -36.33 31.10
C ASP A 723 21.17 -34.92 30.58
N SER A 724 20.43 -34.47 29.57
CA SER A 724 20.60 -33.14 28.99
C SER A 724 19.28 -32.59 28.47
N TRP A 725 19.12 -31.27 28.51
CA TRP A 725 18.06 -30.60 27.76
C TRP A 725 18.44 -30.54 26.28
N THR A 726 17.48 -30.44 25.37
CA THR A 726 17.74 -30.35 23.92
C THR A 726 17.63 -28.90 23.49
N LEU A 727 18.62 -28.42 22.71
CA LEU A 727 18.53 -27.13 22.05
C LEU A 727 17.37 -27.16 21.06
N HIS A 728 16.44 -26.22 21.18
CA HIS A 728 15.33 -26.11 20.26
C HIS A 728 15.56 -25.03 19.21
N GLY A 729 16.09 -23.87 19.61
CA GLY A 729 16.47 -22.81 18.69
C GLY A 729 16.99 -21.56 19.37
N LEU A 730 17.53 -20.64 18.57
CA LEU A 730 17.98 -19.30 18.97
C LEU A 730 17.15 -18.26 18.21
N TRP A 731 16.30 -17.53 18.93
CA TRP A 731 15.25 -16.72 18.35
C TRP A 731 15.50 -15.24 18.60
N PRO A 732 15.43 -14.37 17.58
CA PRO A 732 15.35 -12.94 17.84
C PRO A 732 13.97 -12.56 18.39
N ASP A 733 13.93 -11.73 19.41
CA ASP A 733 12.73 -11.10 19.99
C ASP A 733 12.54 -9.69 19.40
N LEU A 734 11.32 -9.18 19.43
CA LEU A 734 10.94 -7.84 18.97
C LEU A 734 10.89 -6.80 20.09
N CYS A 735 11.54 -7.06 21.23
CA CYS A 735 11.55 -6.22 22.44
C CYS A 735 10.20 -6.14 23.18
N ASP A 736 9.31 -7.11 22.99
CA ASP A 736 7.99 -7.14 23.63
C ASP A 736 7.52 -8.57 24.00
N GLY A 737 8.43 -9.55 23.89
CA GLY A 737 8.14 -10.96 24.09
C GLY A 737 7.51 -11.64 22.88
N SER A 738 7.42 -10.94 21.75
CA SER A 738 7.06 -11.52 20.46
C SER A 738 8.29 -11.72 19.58
N TYR A 739 8.28 -12.78 18.78
CA TYR A 739 9.36 -13.14 17.86
C TYR A 739 8.85 -13.10 16.41
N PRO A 740 9.71 -12.77 15.43
CA PRO A 740 9.33 -12.77 14.02
C PRO A 740 8.96 -14.19 13.58
N THR A 741 7.89 -14.30 12.78
CA THR A 741 7.42 -15.61 12.30
C THR A 741 8.27 -16.13 11.15
N TYR A 742 8.74 -15.25 10.25
CA TYR A 742 9.73 -15.46 9.19
C TYR A 742 10.31 -14.10 8.79
N CYS A 743 11.60 -14.01 8.46
CA CYS A 743 12.21 -12.73 8.03
C CYS A 743 12.44 -12.61 6.52
N LYS A 744 12.39 -13.72 5.79
CA LYS A 744 12.30 -13.73 4.33
C LYS A 744 11.02 -14.45 3.91
N SER A 745 10.30 -13.89 2.94
CA SER A 745 8.99 -14.37 2.46
C SER A 745 9.04 -15.64 1.60
N ALA A 746 10.23 -16.20 1.36
CA ALA A 746 10.43 -17.47 0.68
C ALA A 746 11.43 -18.34 1.45
N PRO A 747 11.12 -19.62 1.74
CA PRO A 747 12.11 -20.55 2.27
C PRO A 747 13.29 -20.63 1.29
N GLN A 748 14.49 -20.28 1.73
CA GLN A 748 15.67 -20.54 0.93
C GLN A 748 16.02 -22.01 1.17
N SER A 749 15.93 -22.85 0.13
CA SER A 749 16.37 -24.24 0.20
C SER A 749 17.90 -24.27 0.24
N HIS A 750 18.46 -24.18 1.44
CA HIS A 750 19.89 -24.34 1.67
C HIS A 750 20.17 -25.79 2.04
N ALA A 751 21.19 -26.40 1.44
CA ALA A 751 21.66 -27.71 1.85
C ALA A 751 22.55 -27.54 3.10
N ILE A 752 21.96 -27.54 4.30
CA ILE A 752 22.64 -27.27 5.56
C ILE A 752 23.61 -28.41 5.91
N THR A 753 23.17 -29.66 5.81
CA THR A 753 23.98 -30.84 6.13
C THR A 753 25.23 -30.91 5.26
N PRO A 754 25.17 -30.79 3.91
CA PRO A 754 26.39 -30.79 3.10
C PRO A 754 27.30 -29.59 3.39
N LEU A 755 26.74 -28.42 3.69
CA LEU A 755 27.52 -27.22 4.01
C LEU A 755 28.29 -27.40 5.32
N LEU A 756 27.62 -27.84 6.39
CA LEU A 756 28.25 -28.07 7.69
C LEU A 756 29.21 -29.26 7.64
N SER A 757 28.87 -30.34 6.93
CA SER A 757 29.79 -31.47 6.75
C SER A 757 31.11 -31.05 6.09
N ALA A 758 31.06 -30.13 5.13
CA ALA A 758 32.25 -29.63 4.44
C ALA A 758 33.07 -28.62 5.28
N ARG A 759 32.42 -27.85 6.15
CA ARG A 759 33.01 -26.65 6.77
C ARG A 759 33.15 -26.71 8.29
N ALA A 760 32.33 -27.49 8.96
CA ALA A 760 32.26 -27.62 10.42
C ALA A 760 31.69 -29.00 10.82
N PRO A 761 32.40 -30.11 10.51
CA PRO A 761 31.89 -31.47 10.76
C PRO A 761 31.61 -31.75 12.25
N ASP A 762 32.43 -31.21 13.16
CA ASP A 762 32.24 -31.39 14.61
C ASP A 762 30.98 -30.66 15.11
N LEU A 763 30.62 -29.53 14.49
CA LEU A 763 29.37 -28.82 14.78
C LEU A 763 28.17 -29.65 14.34
N LEU A 764 28.25 -30.26 13.15
CA LEU A 764 27.21 -31.12 12.62
C LEU A 764 26.95 -32.32 13.55
N GLU A 765 27.99 -33.04 13.95
CA GLU A 765 27.88 -34.19 14.87
C GLU A 765 27.22 -33.79 16.20
N TYR A 766 27.59 -32.62 16.73
CA TYR A 766 26.97 -32.10 17.96
C TYR A 766 25.48 -31.77 17.75
N MET A 767 25.13 -31.10 16.65
CA MET A 767 23.74 -30.74 16.33
C MET A 767 22.87 -31.99 16.12
N GLU A 768 23.40 -33.04 15.50
CA GLU A 768 22.71 -34.32 15.33
C GLU A 768 22.33 -34.98 16.66
N THR A 769 23.08 -34.70 17.73
CA THR A 769 22.83 -35.25 19.06
C THR A 769 21.95 -34.34 19.93
N TYR A 770 22.23 -33.03 19.94
CA TYR A 770 21.68 -32.09 20.91
C TYR A 770 20.67 -31.08 20.34
N TRP A 771 20.49 -31.01 19.02
CA TRP A 771 19.55 -30.11 18.36
C TRP A 771 18.67 -30.88 17.36
N GLN A 772 17.87 -31.80 17.92
CA GLN A 772 17.05 -32.74 17.17
C GLN A 772 15.59 -32.24 17.01
N PRO A 773 14.96 -32.49 15.84
CA PRO A 773 13.55 -32.21 15.67
C PRO A 773 12.66 -33.22 16.40
N ASN A 774 11.53 -32.75 16.94
CA ASN A 774 10.47 -33.65 17.40
C ASN A 774 9.70 -34.31 16.23
N ARG A 775 9.79 -33.76 15.01
CA ARG A 775 9.13 -34.25 13.79
C ARG A 775 9.92 -33.85 12.54
N GLY A 776 9.98 -34.73 11.55
CA GLY A 776 10.65 -34.47 10.27
C GLY A 776 12.11 -34.91 10.25
N THR A 777 12.83 -34.56 9.18
CA THR A 777 14.26 -34.86 9.03
C THR A 777 15.14 -33.77 9.63
N LEU A 778 16.36 -34.11 10.04
CA LEU A 778 17.36 -33.15 10.55
C LEU A 778 17.61 -32.00 9.57
N GLU A 779 17.80 -32.32 8.28
CA GLU A 779 17.99 -31.29 7.25
C GLU A 779 16.83 -30.32 7.15
N HIS A 780 15.58 -30.82 7.12
CA HIS A 780 14.41 -29.95 7.04
C HIS A 780 14.26 -29.09 8.30
N PHE A 781 14.61 -29.67 9.46
CA PHE A 781 14.59 -28.95 10.72
C PHE A 781 15.65 -27.84 10.77
N TRP A 782 16.90 -28.10 10.40
CA TRP A 782 17.91 -27.04 10.38
C TRP A 782 17.63 -25.99 9.30
N GLN A 783 17.07 -26.39 8.15
CA GLN A 783 16.55 -25.43 7.18
C GLN A 783 15.45 -24.55 7.78
N HIS A 784 14.57 -25.11 8.61
CA HIS A 784 13.55 -24.35 9.33
C HIS A 784 14.20 -23.37 10.31
N GLU A 785 15.10 -23.84 11.17
CA GLU A 785 15.80 -23.01 12.16
C GLU A 785 16.54 -21.84 11.49
N TRP A 786 17.27 -22.11 10.40
CA TRP A 786 17.93 -21.07 9.63
C TRP A 786 16.95 -20.10 8.98
N ASN A 787 15.99 -20.61 8.19
CA ASN A 787 15.09 -19.76 7.41
C ASN A 787 14.19 -18.91 8.31
N LYS A 788 13.80 -19.44 9.46
CA LYS A 788 12.87 -18.78 10.38
C LYS A 788 13.58 -17.88 11.38
N HIS A 789 14.76 -18.25 11.86
CA HIS A 789 15.44 -17.56 12.95
C HIS A 789 16.77 -16.96 12.51
N GLY A 790 17.62 -17.73 11.83
CA GLY A 790 18.92 -17.24 11.35
C GLY A 790 18.80 -16.08 10.36
N THR A 791 17.86 -16.13 9.41
CA THR A 791 17.68 -15.05 8.42
C THR A 791 17.17 -13.74 9.01
N CYS A 792 16.70 -13.75 10.26
CA CYS A 792 16.25 -12.57 10.99
C CYS A 792 17.39 -11.78 11.63
N ILE A 793 18.59 -12.37 11.72
CA ILE A 793 19.72 -11.76 12.41
C ILE A 793 20.50 -10.92 11.40
N ASN A 794 20.28 -9.61 11.44
CA ASN A 794 20.87 -8.67 10.48
C ASN A 794 22.40 -8.65 10.47
N THR A 795 23.05 -8.98 11.58
CA THR A 795 24.51 -9.07 11.65
C THR A 795 25.04 -10.18 10.74
N LEU A 796 24.24 -11.22 10.46
CA LEU A 796 24.58 -12.31 9.54
C LEU A 796 24.39 -11.94 8.06
N SER A 797 24.09 -10.68 7.74
CA SER A 797 24.05 -10.22 6.35
C SER A 797 25.45 -10.23 5.75
N ALA A 798 25.58 -10.67 4.48
CA ALA A 798 26.84 -10.67 3.72
C ALA A 798 27.64 -9.35 3.83
N LYS A 799 26.95 -8.20 3.88
CA LYS A 799 27.58 -6.87 4.02
C LYS A 799 28.34 -6.66 5.34
N CYS A 800 28.10 -7.49 6.35
CA CYS A 800 28.72 -7.43 7.67
C CYS A 800 29.98 -8.30 7.79
N TYR A 801 30.29 -9.12 6.77
CA TYR A 801 31.44 -10.04 6.74
C TYR A 801 32.72 -9.45 6.11
N GLY A 802 32.66 -8.20 5.62
CA GLY A 802 33.79 -7.58 4.92
C GLY A 802 34.13 -8.27 3.59
N GLU A 803 35.37 -8.12 3.12
CA GLU A 803 35.84 -8.61 1.82
C GLU A 803 36.05 -10.14 1.76
N THR A 804 36.01 -10.83 2.90
CA THR A 804 36.31 -12.28 3.02
C THR A 804 35.07 -13.18 2.99
N PHE A 805 33.88 -12.62 2.75
CA PHE A 805 32.61 -13.35 2.77
C PHE A 805 32.53 -14.43 1.68
N SER A 806 32.21 -15.66 2.08
CA SER A 806 31.74 -16.72 1.19
C SER A 806 30.28 -17.09 1.52
N ALA A 807 29.47 -17.34 0.50
CA ALA A 807 28.09 -17.75 0.71
C ALA A 807 28.02 -19.02 1.57
N GLY A 808 27.23 -18.97 2.65
CA GLY A 808 27.13 -20.03 3.66
C GLY A 808 27.93 -19.75 4.94
N ASP A 809 28.80 -18.75 4.98
CA ASP A 809 29.46 -18.29 6.21
C ASP A 809 28.41 -17.91 7.26
N GLU A 810 27.36 -17.23 6.82
CA GLU A 810 26.24 -16.78 7.65
C GLU A 810 25.47 -17.93 8.31
N ILE A 811 25.39 -19.07 7.62
CA ILE A 811 24.71 -20.27 8.11
C ILE A 811 25.60 -20.96 9.15
N VAL A 812 26.89 -21.14 8.82
CA VAL A 812 27.86 -21.79 9.71
C VAL A 812 27.96 -21.01 11.03
N ASP A 813 28.06 -19.68 10.96
CA ASP A 813 28.18 -18.84 12.16
C ASP A 813 26.92 -18.88 13.03
N PHE A 814 25.72 -18.86 12.45
CA PHE A 814 24.48 -18.96 13.22
C PHE A 814 24.44 -20.23 14.06
N PHE A 815 24.66 -21.38 13.42
CA PHE A 815 24.63 -22.67 14.11
C PHE A 815 25.76 -22.81 15.12
N THR A 816 26.96 -22.33 14.77
CA THR A 816 28.12 -22.32 15.69
C THR A 816 27.79 -21.55 16.95
N ARG A 817 27.33 -20.31 16.82
CA ARG A 817 27.07 -19.42 17.96
C ARG A 817 25.90 -19.90 18.82
N ALA A 818 24.86 -20.47 18.20
CA ALA A 818 23.75 -21.09 18.95
C ALA A 818 24.21 -22.30 19.77
N VAL A 819 25.05 -23.17 19.19
CA VAL A 819 25.60 -24.34 19.89
C VAL A 819 26.58 -23.93 20.99
N GLU A 820 27.45 -22.97 20.75
CA GLU A 820 28.39 -22.45 21.76
C GLU A 820 27.65 -21.85 22.95
N LEU A 821 26.59 -21.06 22.69
CA LEU A 821 25.75 -20.52 23.74
C LEU A 821 25.04 -21.64 24.53
N PHE A 822 24.47 -22.63 23.83
CA PHE A 822 23.80 -23.77 24.48
C PHE A 822 24.74 -24.58 25.37
N LYS A 823 25.99 -24.83 24.94
CA LYS A 823 27.01 -25.53 25.75
C LYS A 823 27.31 -24.82 27.08
N GLY A 824 27.15 -23.50 27.12
CA GLY A 824 27.29 -22.71 28.34
C GLY A 824 26.07 -22.76 29.28
N LEU A 825 24.95 -23.35 28.85
CA LEU A 825 23.65 -23.31 29.53
C LEU A 825 23.18 -24.70 29.94
N ASP A 826 23.94 -25.38 30.80
CA ASP A 826 23.61 -26.73 31.27
C ASP A 826 22.51 -26.72 32.35
N SER A 827 21.26 -26.60 31.88
CA SER A 827 20.06 -26.62 32.73
C SER A 827 19.94 -27.89 33.56
N TYR A 828 20.34 -29.05 33.00
CA TYR A 828 20.25 -30.33 33.70
C TYR A 828 21.15 -30.33 34.94
N LYS A 829 22.42 -29.94 34.75
CA LYS A 829 23.40 -29.89 35.84
C LYS A 829 23.04 -28.83 36.89
N ALA A 830 22.52 -27.69 36.46
CA ALA A 830 22.07 -26.64 37.37
C ALA A 830 20.93 -27.12 38.29
N LEU A 831 19.92 -27.77 37.71
CA LEU A 831 18.82 -28.38 38.46
C LEU A 831 19.32 -29.50 39.38
N ALA A 832 20.18 -30.39 38.89
CA ALA A 832 20.73 -31.48 39.68
C ALA A 832 21.54 -30.98 40.88
N ALA A 833 22.30 -29.89 40.73
CA ALA A 833 23.05 -29.26 41.82
C ALA A 833 22.14 -28.68 42.92
N ALA A 834 20.93 -28.28 42.56
CA ALA A 834 19.89 -27.85 43.50
C ALA A 834 19.05 -29.02 44.08
N GLY A 835 19.40 -30.28 43.76
CA GLY A 835 18.64 -31.47 44.18
C GLY A 835 17.36 -31.71 43.36
N ILE A 836 17.17 -31.00 42.26
CA ILE A 836 16.04 -31.13 41.34
C ILE A 836 16.44 -32.09 40.22
N THR A 837 16.07 -33.36 40.37
CA THR A 837 16.41 -34.43 39.41
C THR A 837 15.15 -35.01 38.78
N PRO A 838 15.25 -35.59 37.56
CA PRO A 838 14.08 -36.20 36.95
C PRO A 838 13.53 -37.34 37.81
N SER A 839 12.25 -37.28 38.17
CA SER A 839 11.57 -38.26 39.02
C SER A 839 10.10 -38.41 38.68
N TRP A 840 9.60 -39.65 38.76
CA TRP A 840 8.17 -39.95 38.56
C TRP A 840 7.30 -39.53 39.76
N THR A 841 7.90 -39.45 40.96
CA THR A 841 7.21 -39.26 42.24
C THR A 841 7.40 -37.88 42.84
N GLU A 842 8.60 -37.31 42.70
CA GLU A 842 8.95 -36.02 43.30
C GLU A 842 8.20 -34.86 42.64
N ARG A 843 8.07 -33.78 43.40
CA ARG A 843 7.45 -32.54 42.95
C ARG A 843 8.25 -31.35 43.47
N TYR A 844 8.34 -30.32 42.65
CA TYR A 844 9.15 -29.16 42.89
C TYR A 844 8.30 -27.89 42.89
N ASP A 845 8.74 -26.89 43.63
CA ASP A 845 8.17 -25.55 43.61
C ASP A 845 8.83 -24.74 42.47
N LEU A 846 8.06 -23.82 41.89
CA LEU A 846 8.53 -23.03 40.74
C LEU A 846 9.74 -22.17 41.09
N GLU A 847 9.75 -21.59 42.29
CA GLU A 847 10.80 -20.70 42.78
C GLU A 847 12.15 -21.42 42.88
N ASP A 848 12.17 -22.68 43.36
CA ASP A 848 13.40 -23.49 43.45
C ASP A 848 13.99 -23.79 42.06
N ILE A 849 13.13 -24.06 41.07
CA ILE A 849 13.54 -24.31 39.68
C ILE A 849 14.08 -23.02 39.05
N GLU A 850 13.38 -21.89 39.24
CA GLU A 850 13.80 -20.58 38.74
C GLU A 850 15.13 -20.14 39.36
N GLU A 851 15.34 -20.35 40.66
CA GLU A 851 16.60 -20.04 41.35
C GLU A 851 17.75 -20.91 40.83
N ALA A 852 17.53 -22.22 40.69
CA ALA A 852 18.54 -23.15 40.17
C ALA A 852 18.96 -22.78 38.74
N LEU A 853 18.03 -22.40 37.87
CA LEU A 853 18.36 -22.03 36.48
C LEU A 853 18.91 -20.61 36.37
N ARG A 854 18.51 -19.69 37.24
CA ARG A 854 19.09 -18.34 37.35
C ARG A 854 20.57 -18.41 37.72
N SER A 855 21.01 -19.41 38.49
CA SER A 855 22.43 -19.55 38.84
C SER A 855 23.35 -19.81 37.64
N VAL A 856 22.80 -20.19 36.49
CA VAL A 856 23.57 -20.44 35.26
C VAL A 856 24.05 -19.14 34.60
N THR A 857 23.20 -18.10 34.59
CA THR A 857 23.47 -16.85 33.86
C THR A 857 23.41 -15.59 34.72
N GLY A 858 22.82 -15.66 35.91
CA GLY A 858 22.52 -14.52 36.76
C GLY A 858 21.23 -13.76 36.38
N SER A 859 20.54 -14.14 35.31
CA SER A 859 19.30 -13.51 34.83
C SER A 859 18.09 -14.42 34.94
N GLU A 860 16.89 -13.85 34.95
CA GLU A 860 15.67 -14.65 35.07
C GLU A 860 15.47 -15.58 33.85
N VAL A 861 14.95 -16.79 34.10
CA VAL A 861 14.70 -17.81 33.09
C VAL A 861 13.19 -18.03 32.97
N THR A 862 12.66 -17.97 31.75
CA THR A 862 11.23 -18.23 31.53
C THR A 862 10.97 -19.73 31.41
N LEU A 863 10.01 -20.25 32.19
CA LEU A 863 9.72 -21.69 32.26
C LEU A 863 8.36 -22.07 31.70
N GLY A 864 8.34 -23.11 30.87
CA GLY A 864 7.14 -23.68 30.28
C GLY A 864 6.77 -25.03 30.87
N CYS A 865 5.50 -25.17 31.25
CA CYS A 865 4.94 -26.44 31.70
C CYS A 865 3.76 -26.89 30.83
N ARG A 866 3.68 -28.19 30.55
CA ARG A 866 2.47 -28.84 30.02
C ARG A 866 1.66 -29.37 31.20
N GLY A 867 0.67 -28.61 31.63
CA GLY A 867 -0.03 -28.87 32.89
C GLY A 867 0.90 -28.61 34.06
N ASN A 868 1.26 -29.66 34.81
CA ASN A 868 2.28 -29.58 35.86
C ASN A 868 3.63 -30.20 35.46
N ARG A 869 3.82 -30.65 34.22
CA ARG A 869 5.11 -31.19 33.77
C ARG A 869 6.02 -30.09 33.26
N LEU A 870 7.23 -29.99 33.79
CA LEU A 870 8.27 -29.10 33.27
C LEU A 870 8.68 -29.54 31.85
N ASP A 871 8.65 -28.61 30.90
CA ASP A 871 8.81 -28.88 29.46
C ASP A 871 9.88 -27.99 28.80
N GLN A 872 9.94 -26.71 29.16
CA GLN A 872 10.74 -25.70 28.44
C GLN A 872 11.45 -24.73 29.37
N ALA A 873 12.64 -24.28 28.98
CA ALA A 873 13.39 -23.21 29.63
C ALA A 873 13.91 -22.24 28.55
N TRP A 874 13.66 -20.95 28.74
CA TRP A 874 14.06 -19.90 27.80
C TRP A 874 15.03 -18.94 28.50
N TYR A 875 16.23 -18.84 27.92
CA TYR A 875 17.29 -17.94 28.37
C TYR A 875 17.38 -16.76 27.43
N SER A 876 17.53 -15.56 27.98
CA SER A 876 17.46 -14.33 27.21
C SER A 876 18.78 -13.55 27.24
N PHE A 877 19.21 -13.06 26.08
CA PHE A 877 20.52 -12.43 25.90
C PHE A 877 20.43 -11.18 25.01
N ASN A 878 21.27 -10.19 25.27
CA ASN A 878 21.66 -9.19 24.29
C ASN A 878 22.99 -9.60 23.67
N VAL A 879 23.31 -9.14 22.46
CA VAL A 879 24.63 -9.35 21.86
C VAL A 879 25.37 -8.02 21.84
N LYS A 880 26.53 -7.98 22.50
CA LYS A 880 27.47 -6.86 22.41
C LYS A 880 28.41 -7.11 21.24
N GLY A 881 28.23 -6.36 20.16
CA GLY A 881 28.90 -6.55 18.87
C GLY A 881 27.97 -7.19 17.82
N SER A 882 28.54 -8.02 16.95
CA SER A 882 27.83 -8.81 15.94
C SER A 882 27.61 -10.25 16.43
N LEU A 883 26.68 -11.03 15.85
CA LEU A 883 26.51 -12.44 16.28
C LEU A 883 27.81 -13.26 16.10
N GLN A 884 28.57 -13.00 15.04
CA GLN A 884 29.76 -13.77 14.65
C GLN A 884 30.88 -13.69 15.69
N SER A 885 31.11 -12.50 16.27
CA SER A 885 32.27 -12.23 17.12
C SER A 885 31.93 -11.52 18.43
N GLY A 886 30.65 -11.17 18.62
CA GLY A 886 30.16 -10.46 19.78
C GLY A 886 29.88 -11.36 20.98
N GLU A 887 29.74 -10.71 22.14
CA GLU A 887 29.52 -11.36 23.42
C GLU A 887 28.02 -11.45 23.73
N PHE A 888 27.53 -12.62 24.14
CA PHE A 888 26.17 -12.78 24.65
C PHE A 888 26.11 -12.31 26.11
N VAL A 889 25.34 -11.26 26.36
CA VAL A 889 25.12 -10.67 27.68
C VAL A 889 23.76 -11.13 28.19
N PRO A 890 23.70 -11.94 29.27
CA PRO A 890 22.43 -12.33 29.88
C PRO A 890 21.56 -11.15 30.26
N THR A 891 20.25 -11.28 30.10
CA THR A 891 19.26 -10.26 30.47
C THR A 891 17.95 -10.91 30.85
N ASP A 892 17.19 -10.23 31.69
CA ASP A 892 15.85 -10.67 32.08
C ASP A 892 14.90 -10.66 30.88
N PRO A 893 13.94 -11.61 30.81
CA PRO A 893 13.05 -11.77 29.66
C PRO A 893 12.13 -10.56 29.51
N VAL A 894 11.95 -10.10 28.27
CA VAL A 894 10.97 -9.06 27.95
C VAL A 894 9.67 -9.75 27.55
N GLY A 895 8.63 -9.71 28.39
CA GLY A 895 7.31 -10.30 28.07
C GLY A 895 6.69 -11.13 29.19
N LYS A 896 5.50 -11.72 28.93
CA LYS A 896 4.85 -12.62 29.88
C LYS A 896 5.42 -14.03 29.74
N GLY A 897 6.01 -14.56 30.81
CA GLY A 897 6.54 -15.92 30.84
C GLY A 897 5.50 -17.00 30.50
N LEU A 898 5.99 -18.17 30.10
CA LEU A 898 5.18 -19.37 29.91
C LEU A 898 4.51 -19.80 31.25
N ARG A 899 3.42 -20.56 31.17
CA ARG A 899 2.61 -20.89 32.36
C ARG A 899 3.12 -22.17 33.04
N CYS A 900 3.70 -22.03 34.23
CA CYS A 900 3.92 -23.12 35.18
C CYS A 900 3.09 -22.90 36.47
N PRO A 901 2.59 -23.96 37.14
CA PRO A 901 1.99 -23.83 38.45
C PRO A 901 3.05 -23.47 39.49
N ARG A 902 2.69 -22.66 40.51
CA ARG A 902 3.65 -22.26 41.56
C ARG A 902 4.23 -23.43 42.36
N ARG A 903 3.49 -24.53 42.48
CA ARG A 903 3.86 -25.72 43.24
C ARG A 903 3.46 -26.99 42.51
N GLY A 904 4.09 -28.09 42.88
CA GLY A 904 3.68 -29.41 42.42
C GLY A 904 4.14 -29.74 40.99
N ILE A 905 5.16 -29.03 40.50
CA ILE A 905 5.76 -29.25 39.18
C ILE A 905 6.45 -30.60 39.18
N ARG A 906 6.26 -31.37 38.11
CA ARG A 906 6.86 -32.68 37.87
C ARG A 906 7.96 -32.52 36.82
N TYR A 907 9.19 -32.78 37.21
CA TYR A 907 10.31 -32.92 36.28
C TYR A 907 10.49 -34.42 36.02
N LEU A 908 9.91 -34.93 34.93
CA LEU A 908 9.81 -36.39 34.69
C LEU A 908 11.06 -36.91 33.97
N PRO A 909 11.52 -38.15 34.22
CA PRO A 909 12.53 -38.77 33.38
C PRO A 909 12.10 -38.81 31.91
N LYS A 910 13.08 -38.70 31.01
CA LYS A 910 12.90 -38.96 29.56
C LYS A 910 12.60 -40.45 29.36
N ASP A 911 11.63 -40.76 28.50
CA ASP A 911 11.23 -42.14 28.17
C ASP A 911 12.23 -42.85 27.24
#